data_AF-A0A8C1CII3-F1
#
_entry.id   AF-A0A8C1CII3-F1
#
_cell.length_a   1.000
_cell.length_b   1.000
_cell.length_c   1.000
_cell.angle_alpha   90.00
_cell.angle_beta   90.00
_cell.angle_gamma   90.00
#
_symmetry.space_group_name_H-M   'P 1'
#
loop_
_entity.id
_entity.type
_entity.pdbx_description
1 polymer ?
#
loop_
_entity_poly.entity_id
_entity_poly.type
_entity_poly.pdbx_seq_one_letter_code
_entity_poly.pdbx_strand_id
1 'polypeptide(L)'
;MSGTQSYSRFSDEKYKNWLKTTESLYILRSRIQGFIEKETESYHSSLRNKPQLNRQTCALKCERVNKHLCRLCERWKKEIIANHNGNDNRMYWDNCQPHLWPTDKWEVAKAHMPRGQTKHRKFDQFDIAAILNFMNFCKHFKNIPGQCVRNVITVRNSVMHSPDFKVSNEDMKKHHGTLLQLAETLQPHVPEMKDLEKEITQFYNILDRNFNQAPCEVDGQQEDLQTVKDRQNVLNREQQAMKDRIEDFISRLEGNRDENVNEKTQDMKSLLEFLDQNKDLLENLGPEVDKLKEMQAKVDQHEEQISHLTGRVDHLEKVTHDPVFPGNPLKYKNHLYEYCQAKKWPEDKFPVFTEDQEAQGYRGKVTVNGQRFIGERVFNEKKAAHQEVAFIALKQLKLQKESTDEPSSSAMHSEASSSSSSGITFFGKVTVDLSREVASDRCSTKEEATEAAYKLLWESFCISAPIEDQTYKSVMMEYFNTNGFPKPIEDFKDVTTICKLKLVGPFTFCDKDGSTKKKQAEQQAAKVALQHLSGILNCPPISDTEKNFKGVLKERLETLGLKNPVYDTDNKTEVSEEPMSIDISSDLITSTVSISEAEERDHSESKSISTSGQKSVFVSVLPDPPDSSSPASLRKKPRIDCPDEKMCIALVKQHFSQRSLPLPQEEVEESEKSFYCSLKNITYDVKYYGQGSSEDQAKLRTLQKALHLLSPLFGYPSLPGADSAEEVQNQLRSILNRAGQREPVIDLKSEERASIQLSFCDYTLKCTCQSNKKAAKKHLSERILGLLGVKTEADNAPLRNSVDEWFKKQNLPQPVFEDTEEALGAKATFSAPLTCCSPGWEDSWEAAKSKLLQELKLRFRFLDDKNN
;
A
#
# COMPACT_ATOMS: atom_id res chain seq x y z
N MET A 1 44.84 19.49 10.61
CA MET A 1 43.65 20.36 10.48
C MET A 1 42.92 20.37 11.83
N SER A 2 42.02 21.32 12.08
CA SER A 2 41.54 21.64 13.43
C SER A 2 40.50 20.65 13.98
N GLY A 3 40.70 20.17 15.21
CA GLY A 3 39.77 19.28 15.92
C GLY A 3 38.42 19.91 16.32
N THR A 4 38.20 21.19 15.97
CA THR A 4 36.94 21.92 16.20
C THR A 4 35.77 21.43 15.34
N GLN A 5 36.02 20.66 14.28
CA GLN A 5 34.94 20.09 13.45
C GLN A 5 34.34 18.78 14.01
N SER A 6 35.07 18.04 14.87
CA SER A 6 34.70 16.66 15.23
C SER A 6 33.44 16.50 16.09
N TYR A 7 32.94 17.57 16.73
CA TYR A 7 31.84 17.48 17.71
C TYR A 7 30.69 18.48 17.47
N SER A 8 30.64 19.12 16.30
CA SER A 8 29.65 20.17 15.98
C SER A 8 28.19 19.72 16.10
N ARG A 9 27.90 18.42 15.88
CA ARG A 9 26.56 17.83 16.04
C ARG A 9 25.97 18.03 17.45
N PHE A 10 26.80 18.11 18.49
CA PHE A 10 26.34 18.35 19.87
C PHE A 10 25.85 19.81 20.10
N SER A 11 26.09 20.72 19.17
CA SER A 11 25.47 22.05 19.18
C SER A 11 23.99 22.02 18.78
N ASP A 12 23.48 20.92 18.20
CA ASP A 12 22.04 20.72 17.96
C ASP A 12 21.37 20.10 19.19
N GLU A 13 20.51 20.87 19.86
CA GLU A 13 19.71 20.38 21.00
C GLU A 13 18.86 19.16 20.65
N LYS A 14 18.35 19.07 19.41
CA LYS A 14 17.53 17.92 19.00
C LYS A 14 18.37 16.65 18.87
N TYR A 15 19.64 16.78 18.49
CA TYR A 15 20.58 15.67 18.44
C TYR A 15 20.96 15.19 19.85
N LYS A 16 21.24 16.12 20.77
CA LYS A 16 21.42 15.80 22.19
C LYS A 16 20.17 15.14 22.78
N ASN A 17 18.97 15.58 22.42
CA ASN A 17 17.71 14.96 22.85
C ASN A 17 17.52 13.53 22.30
N TRP A 18 17.94 13.27 21.06
CA TRP A 18 17.97 11.91 20.50
C TRP A 18 18.90 11.00 21.30
N LEU A 19 20.13 11.45 21.58
CA LEU A 19 21.09 10.69 22.40
C LEU A 19 20.60 10.49 23.85
N LYS A 20 20.08 11.55 24.49
CA LYS A 20 19.42 11.51 25.82
C LYS A 20 18.32 10.44 25.88
N THR A 21 17.45 10.39 24.88
CA THR A 21 16.34 9.42 24.85
C THR A 21 16.85 8.00 24.58
N THR A 22 17.85 7.84 23.71
CA THR A 22 18.47 6.54 23.39
C THR A 22 19.20 5.97 24.61
N GLU A 23 20.01 6.77 25.30
CA GLU A 23 20.67 6.34 26.53
C GLU A 23 19.67 6.02 27.65
N SER A 24 18.57 6.76 27.77
CA SER A 24 17.50 6.44 28.73
C SER A 24 16.92 5.02 28.51
N LEU A 25 16.81 4.60 27.25
CA LEU A 25 16.41 3.23 26.88
C LEU A 25 17.50 2.21 27.23
N TYR A 26 18.79 2.53 27.08
CA TYR A 26 19.89 1.65 27.50
C TYR A 26 20.01 1.50 29.02
N ILE A 27 19.83 2.58 29.78
CA ILE A 27 19.79 2.55 31.25
C ILE A 27 18.61 1.68 31.71
N LEU A 28 17.42 1.88 31.13
CA LEU A 28 16.24 1.04 31.40
C LEU A 28 16.49 -0.46 31.08
N ARG A 29 17.14 -0.75 29.93
CA ARG A 29 17.55 -2.11 29.53
C ARG A 29 18.50 -2.75 30.54
N SER A 30 19.50 -1.99 31.00
CA SER A 30 20.45 -2.42 32.04
C SER A 30 19.72 -2.77 33.34
N ARG A 31 18.84 -1.89 33.81
CA ARG A 31 18.09 -2.07 35.07
C ARG A 31 17.14 -3.29 35.05
N ILE A 32 16.55 -3.67 33.90
CA ILE A 32 15.72 -4.89 33.81
C ILE A 32 16.53 -6.19 33.67
N GLN A 33 17.83 -6.16 33.41
CA GLN A 33 18.60 -7.35 33.01
C GLN A 33 18.47 -8.54 33.98
N GLY A 34 18.73 -8.31 35.27
CA GLY A 34 18.68 -9.38 36.29
C GLY A 34 17.29 -9.99 36.46
N PHE A 35 16.25 -9.16 36.36
CA PHE A 35 14.85 -9.60 36.38
C PHE A 35 14.51 -10.44 35.15
N ILE A 36 14.86 -9.99 33.95
CA ILE A 36 14.52 -10.71 32.72
C ILE A 36 15.30 -12.02 32.60
N GLU A 37 16.60 -12.07 32.91
CA GLU A 37 17.38 -13.33 32.90
C GLU A 37 16.76 -14.39 33.84
N LYS A 38 16.26 -13.95 35.01
CA LYS A 38 15.57 -14.80 36.00
C LYS A 38 14.19 -15.26 35.53
N GLU A 39 13.32 -14.36 35.07
CA GLU A 39 11.97 -14.73 34.64
C GLU A 39 11.99 -15.52 33.31
N THR A 40 13.00 -15.33 32.45
CA THR A 40 13.22 -16.19 31.27
C THR A 40 13.60 -17.62 31.68
N GLU A 41 14.41 -17.78 32.73
CA GLU A 41 14.77 -19.09 33.31
C GLU A 41 13.56 -19.78 33.97
N SER A 42 12.75 -18.99 34.71
CA SER A 42 11.50 -19.41 35.34
C SER A 42 10.49 -19.91 34.30
N TYR A 43 10.26 -19.12 33.25
CA TYR A 43 9.43 -19.48 32.11
C TYR A 43 9.92 -20.77 31.43
N HIS A 44 11.20 -20.84 31.07
CA HIS A 44 11.78 -22.01 30.41
C HIS A 44 11.67 -23.28 31.26
N SER A 45 11.99 -23.18 32.54
CA SER A 45 11.84 -24.27 33.51
C SER A 45 10.39 -24.73 33.64
N SER A 46 9.42 -23.79 33.64
CA SER A 46 7.99 -24.12 33.67
C SER A 46 7.53 -24.93 32.45
N LEU A 47 8.13 -24.70 31.27
CA LEU A 47 7.88 -25.51 30.07
C LEU A 47 8.60 -26.87 30.15
N ARG A 48 9.91 -26.89 30.47
CA ARG A 48 10.71 -28.13 30.55
C ARG A 48 10.11 -29.17 31.49
N ASN A 49 9.43 -28.72 32.55
CA ASN A 49 8.78 -29.55 33.56
C ASN A 49 7.35 -30.01 33.18
N LYS A 50 6.79 -29.61 32.04
CA LYS A 50 5.48 -30.12 31.56
C LYS A 50 5.56 -31.64 31.28
N PRO A 51 4.60 -32.48 31.74
CA PRO A 51 4.64 -33.93 31.54
C PRO A 51 4.79 -34.38 30.08
N GLN A 52 4.21 -33.63 29.14
CA GLN A 52 4.29 -33.88 27.70
C GLN A 52 5.65 -33.55 27.08
N LEU A 53 6.49 -32.75 27.75
CA LEU A 53 7.84 -32.38 27.32
C LEU A 53 8.93 -33.13 28.10
N ASN A 54 8.71 -33.37 29.39
CA ASN A 54 9.53 -34.19 30.31
C ASN A 54 11.05 -34.03 30.12
N ARG A 55 11.52 -32.78 30.01
CA ARG A 55 12.93 -32.39 29.77
C ARG A 55 13.62 -33.06 28.56
N GLN A 56 12.87 -33.68 27.64
CA GLN A 56 13.41 -34.41 26.49
C GLN A 56 14.05 -33.46 25.45
N THR A 57 15.09 -33.93 24.76
CA THR A 57 15.83 -33.20 23.71
C THR A 57 15.47 -33.69 22.30
N CYS A 58 15.63 -32.83 21.28
CA CYS A 58 15.24 -33.15 19.91
C CYS A 58 16.30 -33.99 19.18
N ALA A 59 16.13 -35.31 19.17
CA ALA A 59 17.00 -36.25 18.46
C ALA A 59 17.11 -35.99 16.94
N LEU A 60 16.03 -35.49 16.31
CA LEU A 60 15.99 -35.21 14.86
C LEU A 60 16.54 -33.83 14.46
N LYS A 61 17.11 -33.06 15.39
CA LYS A 61 17.74 -31.75 15.14
C LYS A 61 16.92 -30.79 14.26
N CYS A 62 15.59 -30.73 14.46
CA CYS A 62 14.69 -29.91 13.64
C CYS A 62 15.15 -28.44 13.59
N GLU A 63 15.44 -27.94 12.38
CA GLU A 63 16.06 -26.62 12.15
C GLU A 63 15.06 -25.47 12.07
N ARG A 64 13.88 -25.70 11.49
CA ARG A 64 12.88 -24.65 11.17
C ARG A 64 11.49 -25.10 11.56
N VAL A 65 10.71 -24.20 12.17
CA VAL A 65 9.31 -24.43 12.59
C VAL A 65 8.38 -24.68 11.40
N ASN A 66 8.72 -24.09 10.25
CA ASN A 66 7.92 -24.12 9.01
C ASN A 66 8.24 -25.33 8.11
N LYS A 67 8.87 -26.37 8.66
CA LYS A 67 9.08 -27.70 8.05
C LYS A 67 8.39 -28.76 8.94
N HIS A 68 8.32 -30.02 8.49
CA HIS A 68 7.82 -31.12 9.33
C HIS A 68 8.64 -31.23 10.64
N LEU A 69 8.00 -30.93 11.77
CA LEU A 69 8.57 -31.06 13.10
C LEU A 69 8.46 -32.50 13.62
N CYS A 70 9.42 -32.89 14.46
CA CYS A 70 9.30 -34.14 15.22
C CYS A 70 8.20 -34.02 16.29
N ARG A 71 7.66 -35.17 16.74
CA ARG A 71 6.59 -35.22 17.77
C ARG A 71 6.90 -34.44 19.05
N LEU A 72 8.17 -34.27 19.40
CA LEU A 72 8.60 -33.49 20.57
C LEU A 72 8.60 -31.99 20.27
N CYS A 73 9.19 -31.54 19.16
CA CYS A 73 9.17 -30.13 18.77
C CYS A 73 7.74 -29.61 18.53
N GLU A 74 6.84 -30.46 18.02
CA GLU A 74 5.43 -30.09 17.85
C GLU A 74 4.71 -29.90 19.20
N ARG A 75 5.08 -30.66 20.24
CA ARG A 75 4.59 -30.40 21.61
C ARG A 75 5.17 -29.11 22.18
N TRP A 76 6.47 -28.86 21.98
CA TRP A 76 7.12 -27.60 22.39
C TRP A 76 6.42 -26.40 21.75
N LYS A 77 6.23 -26.43 20.42
CA LYS A 77 5.50 -25.39 19.66
C LYS A 77 4.14 -25.09 20.29
N LYS A 78 3.35 -26.13 20.62
CA LYS A 78 2.04 -25.99 21.27
C LYS A 78 2.10 -25.37 22.67
N GLU A 79 3.09 -25.73 23.49
CA GLU A 79 3.26 -25.09 24.80
C GLU A 79 3.69 -23.61 24.69
N ILE A 80 4.50 -23.27 23.69
CA ILE A 80 4.91 -21.87 23.43
C ILE A 80 3.71 -21.04 22.94
N ILE A 81 2.91 -21.57 22.00
CA ILE A 81 1.62 -20.97 21.57
C ILE A 81 0.69 -20.77 22.77
N ALA A 82 0.51 -21.80 23.61
CA ALA A 82 -0.33 -21.72 24.80
C ALA A 82 0.10 -20.61 25.77
N ASN A 83 1.38 -20.24 25.78
CA ASN A 83 1.96 -19.17 26.58
C ASN A 83 2.10 -17.82 25.83
N HIS A 84 1.62 -17.68 24.60
CA HIS A 84 1.65 -16.43 23.84
C HIS A 84 0.38 -15.57 24.08
N ASN A 85 0.50 -14.24 24.16
CA ASN A 85 -0.63 -13.32 24.40
C ASN A 85 -1.39 -12.94 23.11
N GLY A 86 -0.75 -13.01 21.95
CA GLY A 86 -1.38 -12.79 20.64
C GLY A 86 -1.78 -14.10 19.95
N ASN A 87 -2.41 -13.98 18.77
CA ASN A 87 -2.69 -15.10 17.87
C ASN A 87 -1.43 -15.60 17.13
N ASP A 88 -1.45 -16.83 16.63
CA ASP A 88 -0.32 -17.51 15.95
C ASP A 88 0.34 -16.68 14.84
N ASN A 89 -0.44 -15.88 14.10
CA ASN A 89 0.07 -14.98 13.04
C ASN A 89 0.99 -13.86 13.55
N ARG A 90 1.14 -13.66 14.86
CA ARG A 90 2.07 -12.70 15.49
C ARG A 90 3.34 -13.36 16.05
N MET A 91 3.50 -14.68 15.91
CA MET A 91 4.66 -15.41 16.44
C MET A 91 5.78 -15.51 15.40
N TYR A 92 6.98 -15.07 15.77
CA TYR A 92 8.11 -14.92 14.84
C TYR A 92 8.95 -16.20 14.76
N TRP A 93 8.30 -17.28 14.31
CA TRP A 93 8.87 -18.62 14.25
C TRP A 93 10.17 -18.76 13.46
N ASP A 94 10.43 -17.89 12.48
CA ASP A 94 11.69 -17.89 11.72
C ASP A 94 12.91 -17.44 12.55
N ASN A 95 12.71 -16.84 13.73
CA ASN A 95 13.79 -16.58 14.70
C ASN A 95 14.31 -17.86 15.38
N CYS A 96 13.46 -18.89 15.52
CA CYS A 96 13.66 -20.01 16.43
C CYS A 96 14.29 -21.24 15.78
N GLN A 97 15.15 -21.94 16.52
CA GLN A 97 15.67 -23.28 16.17
C GLN A 97 14.98 -24.35 17.05
N PRO A 98 13.98 -25.11 16.53
CA PRO A 98 13.14 -26.00 17.33
C PRO A 98 13.86 -27.07 18.16
N HIS A 99 15.07 -27.44 17.76
CA HIS A 99 15.87 -28.42 18.50
C HIS A 99 16.57 -27.86 19.75
N LEU A 100 16.67 -26.54 19.88
CA LEU A 100 17.29 -25.85 21.01
C LEU A 100 16.31 -25.47 22.12
N TRP A 101 15.00 -25.39 21.82
CA TRP A 101 13.96 -25.13 22.83
C TRP A 101 14.08 -25.93 24.15
N PRO A 102 14.53 -27.21 24.17
CA PRO A 102 14.68 -27.95 25.43
C PRO A 102 15.89 -27.57 26.29
N THR A 103 16.84 -26.80 25.74
CA THR A 103 18.17 -26.55 26.31
C THR A 103 18.54 -25.07 26.40
N ASP A 104 17.96 -24.22 25.55
CA ASP A 104 18.21 -22.78 25.47
C ASP A 104 16.90 -22.03 25.74
N LYS A 105 16.92 -21.15 26.76
CA LYS A 105 15.76 -20.36 27.17
C LYS A 105 15.47 -19.18 26.25
N TRP A 106 16.50 -18.64 25.62
CA TRP A 106 16.39 -17.51 24.70
C TRP A 106 15.81 -17.96 23.36
N GLU A 107 16.11 -19.18 22.90
CA GLU A 107 15.45 -19.79 21.72
C GLU A 107 13.93 -19.98 21.88
N VAL A 108 13.44 -20.10 23.12
CA VAL A 108 11.99 -20.07 23.43
C VAL A 108 11.48 -18.63 23.44
N ALA A 109 12.17 -17.70 24.12
CA ALA A 109 11.79 -16.29 24.18
C ALA A 109 11.67 -15.63 22.78
N LYS A 110 12.55 -15.99 21.84
CA LYS A 110 12.57 -15.55 20.43
C LYS A 110 11.23 -15.65 19.70
N ALA A 111 10.36 -16.60 20.05
CA ALA A 111 9.05 -16.76 19.41
C ALA A 111 8.10 -15.57 19.67
N HIS A 112 8.34 -14.83 20.76
CA HIS A 112 7.60 -13.64 21.20
C HIS A 112 8.29 -12.32 20.80
N MET A 113 9.46 -12.38 20.18
CA MET A 113 10.30 -11.22 19.80
C MET A 113 10.15 -10.91 18.30
N PRO A 114 10.30 -9.64 17.85
CA PRO A 114 10.29 -9.27 16.42
C PRO A 114 11.34 -10.02 15.59
N ARG A 115 11.30 -9.90 14.26
CA ARG A 115 12.28 -10.53 13.35
C ARG A 115 13.73 -10.11 13.65
N GLY A 116 14.69 -10.87 13.12
CA GLY A 116 16.13 -10.58 13.17
C GLY A 116 16.89 -11.36 14.25
N GLN A 117 16.19 -11.89 15.26
CA GLN A 117 16.81 -12.45 16.48
C GLN A 117 17.42 -13.86 16.31
N THR A 118 17.58 -14.33 15.07
CA THR A 118 18.04 -15.68 14.73
C THR A 118 19.39 -16.05 15.37
N LYS A 119 20.35 -15.11 15.38
CA LYS A 119 21.74 -15.34 15.81
C LYS A 119 21.95 -15.21 17.34
N HIS A 120 20.98 -14.66 18.08
CA HIS A 120 21.15 -14.23 19.48
C HIS A 120 20.87 -15.36 20.49
N ARG A 121 21.59 -15.41 21.63
CA ARG A 121 21.45 -16.49 22.66
C ARG A 121 21.65 -16.02 24.11
N LYS A 122 21.77 -14.71 24.35
CA LYS A 122 22.01 -14.11 25.68
C LYS A 122 21.54 -12.65 25.71
N PHE A 123 21.16 -12.14 26.90
CA PHE A 123 20.51 -10.83 27.07
C PHE A 123 21.19 -9.65 26.36
N ASP A 124 22.52 -9.60 26.38
CA ASP A 124 23.31 -8.49 25.81
C ASP A 124 23.20 -8.39 24.28
N GLN A 125 22.73 -9.44 23.59
CA GLN A 125 22.46 -9.45 22.15
C GLN A 125 21.04 -9.02 21.77
N PHE A 126 20.10 -8.89 22.72
CA PHE A 126 18.72 -8.50 22.45
C PHE A 126 18.49 -7.02 22.77
N ASP A 127 18.09 -6.21 21.78
CA ASP A 127 17.74 -4.81 22.01
C ASP A 127 16.50 -4.66 22.94
N ILE A 128 16.31 -3.46 23.50
CA ILE A 128 15.23 -3.24 24.48
C ILE A 128 13.84 -3.52 23.92
N ALA A 129 13.55 -3.22 22.64
CA ALA A 129 12.27 -3.55 22.05
C ALA A 129 12.11 -5.06 21.86
N ALA A 130 13.18 -5.83 21.59
CA ALA A 130 13.08 -7.29 21.58
C ALA A 130 12.69 -7.83 22.97
N ILE A 131 13.34 -7.34 24.03
CA ILE A 131 13.02 -7.70 25.43
C ILE A 131 11.58 -7.27 25.81
N LEU A 132 11.19 -6.03 25.53
CA LEU A 132 9.84 -5.52 25.82
C LEU A 132 8.75 -6.24 25.01
N ASN A 133 9.01 -6.63 23.76
CA ASN A 133 8.07 -7.45 22.99
C ASN A 133 7.88 -8.82 23.62
N PHE A 134 8.95 -9.49 24.08
CA PHE A 134 8.84 -10.74 24.83
C PHE A 134 8.00 -10.58 26.11
N MET A 135 8.20 -9.49 26.87
CA MET A 135 7.35 -9.16 28.02
C MET A 135 5.87 -8.95 27.64
N ASN A 136 5.59 -8.16 26.60
CA ASN A 136 4.22 -7.90 26.14
C ASN A 136 3.53 -9.15 25.55
N PHE A 137 4.28 -10.05 24.88
CA PHE A 137 3.71 -11.20 24.16
C PHE A 137 3.81 -12.53 24.91
N CYS A 138 4.44 -12.64 26.07
CA CYS A 138 4.47 -13.88 26.86
C CYS A 138 3.57 -13.79 28.11
N LYS A 139 2.68 -14.79 28.29
CA LYS A 139 1.76 -14.93 29.43
C LYS A 139 2.47 -15.05 30.78
N HIS A 140 3.76 -15.34 30.81
CA HIS A 140 4.56 -15.34 32.04
C HIS A 140 4.56 -13.96 32.71
N PHE A 141 4.69 -12.89 31.92
CA PHE A 141 4.75 -11.50 32.38
C PHE A 141 3.37 -10.84 32.53
N LYS A 142 2.27 -11.60 32.54
CA LYS A 142 0.87 -11.09 32.59
C LYS A 142 0.56 -10.12 33.75
N ASN A 143 1.39 -10.12 34.80
CA ASN A 143 1.24 -9.24 35.95
C ASN A 143 1.77 -7.82 35.66
N ILE A 144 2.53 -7.62 34.58
CA ILE A 144 3.07 -6.34 34.14
C ILE A 144 2.08 -5.70 33.16
N PRO A 145 1.56 -4.48 33.44
CA PRO A 145 0.74 -3.69 32.51
C PRO A 145 1.35 -3.56 31.10
N GLY A 146 0.89 -4.41 30.18
CA GLY A 146 1.37 -4.45 28.81
C GLY A 146 1.19 -3.15 28.02
N GLN A 147 0.36 -2.21 28.48
CA GLN A 147 0.26 -0.89 27.87
C GLN A 147 1.49 -0.02 28.14
N CYS A 148 2.03 0.00 29.36
CA CYS A 148 3.27 0.72 29.68
C CYS A 148 4.44 0.17 28.84
N VAL A 149 4.51 -1.17 28.73
CA VAL A 149 5.48 -1.88 27.87
C VAL A 149 5.35 -1.47 26.40
N ARG A 150 4.13 -1.44 25.85
CA ARG A 150 3.87 -0.98 24.47
C ARG A 150 4.23 0.49 24.27
N ASN A 151 3.93 1.37 25.23
CA ASN A 151 4.27 2.78 25.12
C ASN A 151 5.80 2.98 24.98
N VAL A 152 6.62 2.26 25.76
CA VAL A 152 8.09 2.32 25.64
C VAL A 152 8.63 1.66 24.36
N ILE A 153 7.97 0.62 23.83
CA ILE A 153 8.28 0.10 22.47
C ILE A 153 8.06 1.20 21.42
N THR A 154 6.97 1.96 21.51
CA THR A 154 6.73 3.12 20.62
C THR A 154 7.81 4.19 20.77
N VAL A 155 8.33 4.45 21.98
CA VAL A 155 9.49 5.34 22.19
C VAL A 155 10.73 4.81 21.45
N ARG A 156 11.12 3.53 21.65
CA ARG A 156 12.27 2.92 20.94
C ARG A 156 12.10 3.05 19.42
N ASN A 157 10.93 2.76 18.90
CA ASN A 157 10.66 2.84 17.45
C ASN A 157 10.72 4.29 16.93
N SER A 158 10.22 5.26 17.69
CA SER A 158 10.27 6.68 17.30
C SER A 158 11.70 7.24 17.27
N VAL A 159 12.57 6.79 18.18
CA VAL A 159 13.96 7.27 18.31
C VAL A 159 14.89 6.52 17.34
N MET A 160 14.76 5.19 17.24
CA MET A 160 15.57 4.35 16.36
C MET A 160 15.15 4.43 14.88
N HIS A 161 14.08 5.16 14.55
CA HIS A 161 13.66 5.43 13.17
C HIS A 161 13.51 6.94 12.87
N SER A 162 14.15 7.81 13.67
CA SER A 162 14.46 9.17 13.21
C SER A 162 15.52 9.07 12.09
N PRO A 163 15.29 9.67 10.91
CA PRO A 163 16.23 9.66 9.79
C PRO A 163 17.32 10.74 9.92
N ASP A 164 17.08 11.74 10.77
CA ASP A 164 17.91 12.93 10.96
C ASP A 164 18.61 12.98 12.34
N PHE A 165 18.40 11.95 13.17
CA PHE A 165 18.91 11.80 14.54
C PHE A 165 18.43 12.88 15.50
N LYS A 166 17.16 13.30 15.40
CA LYS A 166 16.62 14.46 16.13
C LYS A 166 15.31 14.15 16.84
N VAL A 167 15.22 14.61 18.09
CA VAL A 167 14.02 14.55 18.93
C VAL A 167 13.70 15.94 19.48
N SER A 168 12.44 16.36 19.46
CA SER A 168 12.03 17.66 20.01
C SER A 168 12.20 17.72 21.54
N ASN A 169 12.24 18.91 22.13
CA ASN A 169 12.28 19.05 23.60
C ASN A 169 11.01 18.48 24.26
N GLU A 170 9.90 18.59 23.54
CA GLU A 170 8.55 18.20 23.92
C GLU A 170 8.42 16.67 23.88
N ASP A 171 8.88 16.04 22.79
CA ASP A 171 8.90 14.58 22.65
C ASP A 171 9.93 13.94 23.57
N MET A 172 11.12 14.52 23.78
CA MET A 172 12.10 14.01 24.75
C MET A 172 11.52 13.96 26.17
N LYS A 173 10.84 15.02 26.63
CA LYS A 173 10.15 15.04 27.93
C LYS A 173 9.04 13.99 28.02
N LYS A 174 8.22 13.87 26.97
CA LYS A 174 7.13 12.89 26.85
C LYS A 174 7.65 11.45 26.82
N HIS A 175 8.73 11.19 26.10
CA HIS A 175 9.44 9.91 26.07
C HIS A 175 10.01 9.57 27.46
N HIS A 176 10.71 10.50 28.10
CA HIS A 176 11.25 10.34 29.44
C HIS A 176 10.15 9.98 30.46
N GLY A 177 9.04 10.74 30.51
CA GLY A 177 7.89 10.41 31.37
C GLY A 177 7.25 9.04 31.05
N THR A 178 7.27 8.62 29.78
CA THR A 178 6.81 7.28 29.37
C THR A 178 7.72 6.16 29.91
N LEU A 179 9.03 6.39 29.97
CA LEU A 179 9.99 5.46 30.58
C LEU A 179 9.82 5.39 32.10
N LEU A 180 9.64 6.54 32.78
CA LEU A 180 9.40 6.57 34.23
C LEU A 180 8.11 5.84 34.62
N GLN A 181 7.01 6.01 33.87
CA GLN A 181 5.77 5.26 34.10
C GLN A 181 5.97 3.74 34.04
N LEU A 182 6.83 3.23 33.15
CA LEU A 182 7.20 1.81 33.13
C LEU A 182 8.12 1.44 34.30
N ALA A 183 9.02 2.32 34.73
CA ALA A 183 9.90 2.10 35.87
C ALA A 183 9.12 1.96 37.19
N GLU A 184 8.16 2.86 37.46
CA GLU A 184 7.20 2.76 38.58
C GLU A 184 6.45 1.43 38.53
N THR A 185 5.95 1.07 37.34
CA THR A 185 5.22 -0.19 37.10
C THR A 185 6.08 -1.43 37.37
N LEU A 186 7.39 -1.35 37.16
CA LEU A 186 8.34 -2.45 37.36
C LEU A 186 8.96 -2.46 38.77
N GLN A 187 8.95 -1.36 39.51
CA GLN A 187 9.59 -1.21 40.82
C GLN A 187 9.22 -2.30 41.86
N PRO A 188 7.96 -2.81 41.94
CA PRO A 188 7.61 -3.92 42.83
C PRO A 188 8.29 -5.26 42.48
N HIS A 189 8.82 -5.39 41.27
CA HIS A 189 9.50 -6.57 40.76
C HIS A 189 11.02 -6.36 40.54
N VAL A 190 11.43 -5.10 40.39
CA VAL A 190 12.80 -4.65 40.09
C VAL A 190 13.15 -3.46 40.99
N PRO A 191 13.58 -3.68 42.25
CA PRO A 191 13.84 -2.62 43.23
C PRO A 191 14.89 -1.59 42.77
N GLU A 192 15.75 -1.95 41.83
CA GLU A 192 16.75 -1.10 41.19
C GLU A 192 16.15 0.04 40.35
N MET A 193 14.85 -0.02 40.01
CA MET A 193 14.14 1.03 39.25
C MET A 193 14.02 2.36 39.98
N LYS A 194 14.07 2.35 41.33
CA LYS A 194 13.97 3.57 42.15
C LYS A 194 15.07 4.61 41.85
N ASP A 195 16.20 4.16 41.31
CA ASP A 195 17.37 5.00 40.98
C ASP A 195 17.43 5.35 39.47
N LEU A 196 16.44 4.93 38.66
CA LEU A 196 16.46 5.09 37.20
C LEU A 196 16.47 6.56 36.77
N GLU A 197 15.53 7.36 37.28
CA GLU A 197 15.42 8.80 36.98
C GLU A 197 16.73 9.55 37.31
N LYS A 198 17.35 9.19 38.42
CA LYS A 198 18.63 9.74 38.89
C LYS A 198 19.77 9.40 37.95
N GLU A 199 19.89 8.14 37.49
CA GLU A 199 20.93 7.72 36.56
C GLU A 199 20.76 8.38 35.17
N ILE A 200 19.53 8.47 34.68
CA ILE A 200 19.19 9.21 33.45
C ILE A 200 19.57 10.69 33.58
N THR A 201 19.16 11.33 34.67
CA THR A 201 19.46 12.76 34.95
C THR A 201 20.96 13.00 35.10
N GLN A 202 21.71 12.04 35.67
CA GLN A 202 23.17 12.10 35.73
C GLN A 202 23.78 12.07 34.32
N PHE A 203 23.34 11.20 33.42
CA PHE A 203 23.79 11.23 32.02
C PHE A 203 23.44 12.54 31.32
N TYR A 204 22.23 13.06 31.50
CA TYR A 204 21.79 14.33 30.89
C TYR A 204 22.72 15.47 31.32
N ASN A 205 22.98 15.61 32.62
CA ASN A 205 23.88 16.62 33.16
C ASN A 205 25.35 16.42 32.70
N ILE A 206 25.80 15.18 32.52
CA ILE A 206 27.12 14.87 31.98
C ILE A 206 27.23 15.31 30.51
N LEU A 207 26.24 15.01 29.68
CA LEU A 207 26.18 15.44 28.28
C LEU A 207 26.16 16.97 28.18
N ASP A 208 25.23 17.63 28.86
CA ASP A 208 25.04 19.08 28.78
C ASP A 208 26.27 19.85 29.28
N ARG A 209 26.89 19.43 30.39
CA ARG A 209 28.11 20.07 30.92
C ARG A 209 29.28 19.98 29.94
N ASN A 210 29.47 18.85 29.25
CA ASN A 210 30.62 18.63 28.37
C ASN A 210 30.48 19.29 26.99
N PHE A 211 29.26 19.62 26.54
CA PHE A 211 29.02 20.08 25.16
C PHE A 211 28.18 21.36 25.02
N ASN A 212 27.65 21.94 26.10
CA ASN A 212 26.89 23.21 26.04
C ASN A 212 27.75 24.45 26.35
N GLN A 213 28.99 24.27 26.81
CA GLN A 213 29.93 25.36 27.03
C GLN A 213 30.69 25.65 25.73
N ALA A 214 30.65 26.90 25.27
CA ALA A 214 31.57 27.36 24.23
C ALA A 214 33.03 27.24 24.73
N PRO A 215 34.02 26.95 23.86
CA PRO A 215 35.42 26.95 24.27
C PRO A 215 35.82 28.33 24.78
N CYS A 216 35.95 28.46 26.11
CA CYS A 216 36.46 29.67 26.73
C CYS A 216 37.99 29.64 26.59
N GLU A 217 38.56 30.57 25.81
CA GLU A 217 40.00 30.70 25.61
C GLU A 217 40.67 31.23 26.89
N VAL A 218 40.82 30.35 27.88
CA VAL A 218 41.55 30.58 29.13
C VAL A 218 42.81 29.71 29.10
N ASP A 219 43.96 30.35 28.89
CA ASP A 219 45.26 29.69 28.79
C ASP A 219 45.54 28.77 29.98
N GLY A 220 46.03 27.55 29.69
CA GLY A 220 46.74 26.70 30.64
C GLY A 220 45.93 25.94 31.69
N GLN A 221 44.59 26.01 31.72
CA GLN A 221 43.82 25.13 32.61
C GLN A 221 43.81 23.68 32.08
N GLN A 222 44.49 22.80 32.81
CA GLN A 222 44.57 21.38 32.50
C GLN A 222 43.20 20.71 32.72
N GLU A 223 42.63 20.14 31.65
CA GLU A 223 41.30 19.54 31.67
C GLU A 223 41.22 18.40 32.70
N ASP A 224 40.27 18.50 33.64
CA ASP A 224 40.18 17.57 34.77
C ASP A 224 39.95 16.12 34.30
N LEU A 225 40.61 15.18 34.98
CA LEU A 225 40.60 13.77 34.62
C LEU A 225 39.20 13.14 34.71
N GLN A 226 38.29 13.65 35.55
CA GLN A 226 36.90 13.19 35.54
C GLN A 226 36.14 13.78 34.36
N THR A 227 36.36 15.05 34.01
CA THR A 227 35.79 15.68 32.81
C THR A 227 36.20 14.95 31.52
N VAL A 228 37.50 14.61 31.36
CA VAL A 228 37.99 13.83 30.21
C VAL A 228 37.30 12.46 30.13
N LYS A 229 37.15 11.74 31.26
CA LYS A 229 36.44 10.44 31.31
C LYS A 229 34.97 10.59 30.99
N ASP A 230 34.31 11.62 31.53
CA ASP A 230 32.88 11.88 31.32
C ASP A 230 32.57 12.21 29.85
N ARG A 231 33.43 13.00 29.19
CA ARG A 231 33.34 13.22 27.73
C ARG A 231 33.54 11.92 26.96
N GLN A 232 34.56 11.12 27.29
CA GLN A 232 34.78 9.83 26.61
C GLN A 232 33.61 8.86 26.81
N ASN A 233 33.00 8.84 28.00
CA ASN A 233 31.81 8.03 28.27
C ASN A 233 30.63 8.41 27.36
N VAL A 234 30.39 9.71 27.14
CA VAL A 234 29.36 10.19 26.20
C VAL A 234 29.66 9.73 24.76
N LEU A 235 30.89 9.92 24.28
CA LEU A 235 31.30 9.52 22.92
C LEU A 235 31.18 7.99 22.72
N ASN A 236 31.56 7.19 23.73
CA ASN A 236 31.39 5.73 23.70
C ASN A 236 29.90 5.32 23.62
N ARG A 237 29.00 6.03 24.32
CA ARG A 237 27.54 5.77 24.25
C ARG A 237 26.95 6.17 22.90
N GLU A 238 27.39 7.29 22.35
CA GLU A 238 27.02 7.73 21.00
C GLU A 238 27.44 6.74 19.92
N GLN A 239 28.68 6.26 19.96
CA GLN A 239 29.17 5.23 19.04
C GLN A 239 28.34 3.94 19.14
N GLN A 240 27.97 3.50 20.35
CA GLN A 240 27.08 2.34 20.53
C GLN A 240 25.67 2.60 19.96
N ALA A 241 25.10 3.79 20.18
CA ALA A 241 23.78 4.17 19.62
C ALA A 241 23.77 4.15 18.08
N MET A 242 24.84 4.67 17.46
CA MET A 242 25.02 4.65 16.01
C MET A 242 25.23 3.23 15.48
N LYS A 243 26.02 2.40 16.18
CA LYS A 243 26.21 0.99 15.86
C LYS A 243 24.89 0.20 15.91
N ASP A 244 24.12 0.34 16.99
CA ASP A 244 22.82 -0.33 17.13
C ASP A 244 21.84 0.11 16.01
N ARG A 245 21.86 1.37 15.58
CA ARG A 245 21.07 1.85 14.43
C ARG A 245 21.52 1.20 13.13
N ILE A 246 22.83 1.11 12.87
CA ILE A 246 23.35 0.39 11.70
C ILE A 246 22.89 -1.07 11.73
N GLU A 247 23.01 -1.77 12.87
CA GLU A 247 22.59 -3.18 12.99
C GLU A 247 21.06 -3.39 12.83
N ASP A 248 20.23 -2.45 13.30
CA ASP A 248 18.77 -2.43 13.04
C ASP A 248 18.47 -2.29 11.53
N PHE A 249 19.14 -1.36 10.84
CA PHE A 249 19.06 -1.20 9.38
C PHE A 249 19.43 -2.49 8.63
N ILE A 250 20.60 -3.07 8.94
CA ILE A 250 21.09 -4.32 8.34
C ILE A 250 20.03 -5.42 8.49
N SER A 251 19.49 -5.57 9.70
CA SER A 251 18.49 -6.59 10.02
C SER A 251 17.16 -6.38 9.27
N ARG A 252 16.79 -5.11 9.00
CA ARG A 252 15.60 -4.74 8.23
C ARG A 252 15.79 -4.87 6.71
N LEU A 253 17.03 -4.91 6.21
CA LEU A 253 17.36 -5.22 4.82
C LEU A 253 17.48 -6.75 4.59
N GLU A 254 18.22 -7.47 5.44
CA GLU A 254 18.34 -8.95 5.41
C GLU A 254 16.96 -9.66 5.51
N GLY A 255 15.93 -8.97 6.05
CA GLY A 255 14.60 -9.53 6.37
C GLY A 255 13.65 -9.88 5.22
N ASN A 256 13.92 -9.45 3.97
CA ASN A 256 13.28 -9.93 2.72
C ASN A 256 11.74 -10.11 2.71
N ARG A 257 10.97 -9.30 3.45
CA ARG A 257 9.48 -9.35 3.45
C ARG A 257 8.85 -8.08 4.04
N ASP A 258 9.19 -6.92 3.46
CA ASP A 258 8.62 -5.58 3.74
C ASP A 258 8.36 -4.89 2.39
N GLU A 259 7.21 -4.22 2.26
CA GLU A 259 6.74 -3.70 0.96
C GLU A 259 7.30 -2.31 0.61
N ASN A 260 7.89 -1.59 1.57
CA ASN A 260 8.39 -0.23 1.38
C ASN A 260 9.93 -0.18 1.25
N VAL A 261 10.47 -0.69 0.14
CA VAL A 261 11.92 -0.70 -0.13
C VAL A 261 12.49 0.72 -0.23
N ASN A 262 11.78 1.63 -0.93
CA ASN A 262 12.28 2.98 -1.23
C ASN A 262 12.50 3.82 0.05
N GLU A 263 11.67 3.66 1.08
CA GLU A 263 11.84 4.31 2.38
C GLU A 263 13.13 3.85 3.08
N LYS A 264 13.48 2.55 2.97
CA LYS A 264 14.73 2.00 3.52
C LYS A 264 15.96 2.51 2.76
N THR A 265 15.89 2.62 1.43
CA THR A 265 16.98 3.18 0.63
C THR A 265 17.22 4.65 0.96
N GLN A 266 16.17 5.43 1.22
CA GLN A 266 16.32 6.84 1.63
C GLN A 266 16.87 6.99 3.07
N ASP A 267 16.32 6.24 4.04
CA ASP A 267 16.77 6.24 5.44
C ASP A 267 18.26 5.79 5.53
N MET A 268 18.68 4.81 4.70
CA MET A 268 20.08 4.39 4.56
C MET A 268 21.00 5.46 3.96
N LYS A 269 20.54 6.20 2.93
CA LYS A 269 21.31 7.30 2.33
C LYS A 269 21.51 8.45 3.33
N SER A 270 20.47 8.85 4.06
CA SER A 270 20.58 9.90 5.09
C SER A 270 21.47 9.51 6.28
N LEU A 271 21.53 8.23 6.67
CA LEU A 271 22.53 7.74 7.63
C LEU A 271 23.96 7.85 7.07
N LEU A 272 24.20 7.46 5.81
CA LEU A 272 25.53 7.57 5.19
C LEU A 272 25.98 9.04 5.04
N GLU A 273 25.08 9.94 4.65
CA GLU A 273 25.33 11.39 4.58
C GLU A 273 25.67 11.98 5.95
N PHE A 274 24.95 11.57 7.02
CA PHE A 274 25.24 12.00 8.39
C PHE A 274 26.63 11.52 8.86
N LEU A 275 27.03 10.30 8.52
CA LEU A 275 28.34 9.74 8.88
C LEU A 275 29.49 10.42 8.13
N ASP A 276 29.35 10.76 6.85
CA ASP A 276 30.38 11.49 6.10
C ASP A 276 30.61 12.91 6.66
N GLN A 277 29.55 13.55 7.15
CA GLN A 277 29.60 14.83 7.87
C GLN A 277 30.27 14.71 9.26
N ASN A 278 30.33 13.53 9.87
CA ASN A 278 30.84 13.27 11.22
C ASN A 278 32.01 12.28 11.18
N LYS A 279 33.16 12.76 10.70
CA LYS A 279 34.35 11.94 10.43
C LYS A 279 34.88 11.16 11.63
N ASP A 280 34.71 11.67 12.85
CA ASP A 280 35.09 10.96 14.07
C ASP A 280 34.21 9.73 14.33
N LEU A 281 32.92 9.79 14.01
CA LEU A 281 32.04 8.61 14.02
C LEU A 281 32.41 7.65 12.87
N LEU A 282 32.70 8.17 11.67
CA LEU A 282 33.12 7.36 10.52
C LEU A 282 34.41 6.57 10.78
N GLU A 283 35.41 7.20 11.42
CA GLU A 283 36.68 6.56 11.78
C GLU A 283 36.50 5.47 12.85
N ASN A 284 35.61 5.68 13.83
CA ASN A 284 35.37 4.71 14.91
C ASN A 284 34.38 3.58 14.55
N LEU A 285 33.53 3.78 13.53
CA LEU A 285 32.50 2.80 13.08
C LEU A 285 32.84 2.14 11.74
N GLY A 286 34.09 2.24 11.28
CA GLY A 286 34.54 1.78 9.96
C GLY A 286 34.00 0.40 9.53
N PRO A 287 34.15 -0.68 10.32
CA PRO A 287 33.69 -2.02 9.95
C PRO A 287 32.16 -2.12 9.73
N GLU A 288 31.39 -1.46 10.59
CA GLU A 288 29.92 -1.39 10.51
C GLU A 288 29.47 -0.57 9.29
N VAL A 289 30.15 0.54 9.03
CA VAL A 289 29.85 1.44 7.90
C VAL A 289 30.27 0.84 6.56
N ASP A 290 31.39 0.12 6.50
CA ASP A 290 31.80 -0.58 5.27
C ASP A 290 30.86 -1.74 4.94
N LYS A 291 30.34 -2.45 5.95
CA LYS A 291 29.24 -3.41 5.74
C LYS A 291 27.95 -2.72 5.26
N LEU A 292 27.64 -1.51 5.73
CA LEU A 292 26.50 -0.73 5.24
C LEU A 292 26.68 -0.33 3.77
N LYS A 293 27.88 0.14 3.37
CA LYS A 293 28.24 0.43 1.98
C LYS A 293 28.17 -0.80 1.08
N GLU A 294 28.60 -1.97 1.57
CA GLU A 294 28.51 -3.24 0.83
C GLU A 294 27.05 -3.61 0.50
N MET A 295 26.11 -3.32 1.41
CA MET A 295 24.68 -3.50 1.15
C MET A 295 24.11 -2.43 0.23
N GLN A 296 24.48 -1.16 0.38
CA GLN A 296 24.05 -0.08 -0.52
C GLN A 296 24.45 -0.42 -1.97
N ALA A 297 25.70 -0.80 -2.22
CA ALA A 297 26.17 -1.23 -3.53
C ALA A 297 25.40 -2.44 -4.10
N LYS A 298 24.94 -3.37 -3.26
CA LYS A 298 24.08 -4.49 -3.66
C LYS A 298 22.65 -4.06 -3.99
N VAL A 299 22.11 -3.07 -3.28
CA VAL A 299 20.80 -2.46 -3.60
C VAL A 299 20.90 -1.73 -4.94
N ASP A 300 21.89 -0.86 -5.11
CA ASP A 300 22.11 -0.10 -6.35
C ASP A 300 22.33 -1.04 -7.55
N GLN A 301 23.10 -2.13 -7.38
CA GLN A 301 23.29 -3.15 -8.42
C GLN A 301 21.98 -3.89 -8.77
N HIS A 302 21.10 -4.15 -7.80
CA HIS A 302 19.79 -4.75 -8.09
C HIS A 302 18.85 -3.74 -8.77
N GLU A 303 18.87 -2.46 -8.39
CA GLU A 303 18.11 -1.39 -9.07
C GLU A 303 18.57 -1.22 -10.53
N GLU A 304 19.88 -1.25 -10.80
CA GLU A 304 20.44 -1.24 -12.16
C GLU A 304 20.01 -2.49 -12.96
N GLN A 305 20.08 -3.69 -12.37
CA GLN A 305 19.63 -4.92 -13.02
C GLN A 305 18.13 -4.91 -13.34
N ILE A 306 17.30 -4.37 -12.45
CA ILE A 306 15.86 -4.19 -12.69
C ILE A 306 15.64 -3.19 -13.83
N SER A 307 16.32 -2.04 -13.80
CA SER A 307 16.24 -1.03 -14.87
C SER A 307 16.63 -1.59 -16.24
N HIS A 308 17.73 -2.34 -16.32
CA HIS A 308 18.19 -3.02 -17.53
C HIS A 308 17.22 -4.12 -18.00
N LEU A 309 16.58 -4.86 -17.08
CA LEU A 309 15.55 -5.85 -17.43
C LEU A 309 14.28 -5.17 -17.97
N THR A 310 13.80 -4.09 -17.35
CA THR A 310 12.67 -3.29 -17.84
C THR A 310 12.97 -2.71 -19.21
N GLY A 311 14.12 -2.04 -19.39
CA GLY A 311 14.56 -1.50 -20.68
C GLY A 311 14.70 -2.57 -21.78
N ARG A 312 14.97 -3.83 -21.42
CA ARG A 312 14.95 -4.96 -22.35
C ARG A 312 13.55 -5.48 -22.68
N VAL A 313 12.59 -5.41 -21.75
CA VAL A 313 11.17 -5.67 -22.04
C VAL A 313 10.65 -4.60 -23.00
N ASP A 314 10.82 -3.33 -22.65
CA ASP A 314 10.53 -2.16 -23.51
C ASP A 314 11.11 -2.27 -24.92
N HIS A 315 12.32 -2.83 -25.07
CA HIS A 315 12.96 -3.01 -26.37
C HIS A 315 12.40 -4.22 -27.13
N LEU A 316 12.12 -5.34 -26.45
CA LEU A 316 11.46 -6.50 -27.05
C LEU A 316 10.04 -6.16 -27.53
N GLU A 317 9.32 -5.29 -26.84
CA GLU A 317 8.01 -4.77 -27.26
C GLU A 317 8.08 -3.82 -28.48
N LYS A 318 9.25 -3.24 -28.77
CA LYS A 318 9.47 -2.30 -29.89
C LYS A 318 10.11 -2.94 -31.13
N VAL A 319 10.73 -4.11 -30.99
CA VAL A 319 11.45 -4.83 -32.08
C VAL A 319 10.54 -5.79 -32.87
N THR A 320 9.29 -5.99 -32.44
CA THR A 320 8.26 -6.86 -33.06
C THR A 320 7.69 -6.35 -34.40
N HIS A 321 8.43 -5.54 -35.15
CA HIS A 321 8.04 -4.99 -36.45
C HIS A 321 8.79 -5.57 -37.67
N ASP A 322 9.62 -6.60 -37.48
CA ASP A 322 9.95 -7.50 -38.59
C ASP A 322 8.67 -8.20 -39.12
N PRO A 323 8.55 -8.53 -40.42
CA PRO A 323 7.42 -9.27 -40.98
C PRO A 323 7.48 -10.76 -40.59
N VAL A 324 7.24 -11.02 -39.30
CA VAL A 324 7.16 -12.36 -38.70
C VAL A 324 6.00 -13.13 -39.33
N PHE A 325 6.30 -14.30 -39.92
CA PHE A 325 5.27 -15.25 -40.35
C PHE A 325 4.36 -15.62 -39.16
N PRO A 326 3.03 -15.52 -39.27
CA PRO A 326 2.14 -15.95 -38.20
C PRO A 326 2.11 -17.49 -38.09
N GLY A 327 2.89 -18.04 -37.16
CA GLY A 327 2.81 -19.46 -36.78
C GLY A 327 4.13 -20.17 -36.49
N ASN A 328 4.54 -20.17 -35.21
CA ASN A 328 5.55 -21.05 -34.59
C ASN A 328 7.01 -21.01 -35.12
N PRO A 329 8.03 -21.42 -34.33
CA PRO A 329 9.43 -21.38 -34.75
C PRO A 329 9.83 -22.40 -35.84
N LEU A 330 9.67 -22.00 -37.11
CA LEU A 330 10.40 -22.46 -38.31
C LEU A 330 10.93 -23.92 -38.32
N LYS A 331 10.05 -24.89 -38.62
CA LYS A 331 10.40 -26.33 -38.79
C LYS A 331 10.18 -26.89 -40.21
N TYR A 332 9.84 -26.06 -41.21
CA TYR A 332 9.48 -26.51 -42.55
C TYR A 332 10.51 -27.41 -43.25
N LYS A 333 11.83 -27.22 -43.02
CA LYS A 333 12.85 -28.18 -43.50
C LYS A 333 12.58 -29.60 -43.01
N ASN A 334 12.29 -29.77 -41.72
CA ASN A 334 12.01 -31.07 -41.12
C ASN A 334 10.70 -31.65 -41.66
N HIS A 335 9.64 -30.84 -41.73
CA HIS A 335 8.35 -31.25 -42.29
C HIS A 335 8.44 -31.73 -43.75
N LEU A 336 9.37 -31.18 -44.55
CA LEU A 336 9.62 -31.67 -45.91
C LEU A 336 10.35 -33.02 -45.93
N TYR A 337 11.27 -33.29 -45.00
CA TYR A 337 11.84 -34.64 -44.82
C TYR A 337 10.79 -35.65 -44.31
N GLU A 338 10.00 -35.26 -43.31
CA GLU A 338 8.89 -36.06 -42.75
C GLU A 338 7.87 -36.43 -43.83
N TYR A 339 7.52 -35.49 -44.72
CA TYR A 339 6.66 -35.74 -45.88
C TYR A 339 7.27 -36.79 -46.84
N CYS A 340 8.58 -36.71 -47.14
CA CYS A 340 9.25 -37.68 -48.01
C CYS A 340 9.30 -39.09 -47.39
N GLN A 341 9.53 -39.16 -46.07
CA GLN A 341 9.49 -40.41 -45.30
C GLN A 341 8.08 -41.01 -45.27
N ALA A 342 7.04 -40.21 -45.01
CA ALA A 342 5.65 -40.64 -45.03
C ALA A 342 5.19 -41.13 -46.41
N LYS A 343 5.75 -40.56 -47.49
CA LYS A 343 5.56 -41.01 -48.88
C LYS A 343 6.37 -42.26 -49.25
N LYS A 344 7.23 -42.76 -48.36
CA LYS A 344 8.17 -43.87 -48.61
C LYS A 344 9.01 -43.67 -49.88
N TRP A 345 9.40 -42.43 -50.16
CA TRP A 345 10.33 -42.14 -51.25
C TRP A 345 11.74 -42.68 -50.91
N PRO A 346 12.52 -43.14 -51.90
CA PRO A 346 13.91 -43.52 -51.68
C PRO A 346 14.80 -42.29 -51.43
N GLU A 347 15.96 -42.50 -50.81
CA GLU A 347 16.81 -41.41 -50.29
C GLU A 347 17.42 -40.52 -51.41
N ASP A 348 17.59 -41.03 -52.63
CA ASP A 348 17.99 -40.24 -53.81
C ASP A 348 16.96 -39.16 -54.19
N LYS A 349 15.74 -39.25 -53.64
CA LYS A 349 14.62 -38.33 -53.89
C LYS A 349 14.32 -37.41 -52.71
N PHE A 350 15.12 -37.46 -51.64
CA PHE A 350 14.94 -36.61 -50.47
C PHE A 350 15.34 -35.14 -50.72
N PRO A 351 14.95 -34.19 -49.84
CA PRO A 351 15.16 -32.77 -50.04
C PRO A 351 16.63 -32.31 -49.99
N VAL A 352 17.22 -31.99 -51.14
CA VAL A 352 18.55 -31.38 -51.25
C VAL A 352 18.44 -29.86 -51.31
N PHE A 353 18.91 -29.19 -50.26
CA PHE A 353 18.89 -27.73 -50.14
C PHE A 353 20.18 -27.08 -50.65
N THR A 354 20.03 -25.95 -51.34
CA THR A 354 21.12 -25.08 -51.83
C THR A 354 20.67 -23.61 -51.76
N GLU A 355 21.55 -22.66 -52.05
CA GLU A 355 21.21 -21.24 -52.09
C GLU A 355 22.02 -20.51 -53.16
N ASP A 356 21.40 -19.48 -53.77
CA ASP A 356 22.12 -18.45 -54.51
C ASP A 356 22.45 -17.30 -53.56
N GLN A 357 23.59 -16.64 -53.77
CA GLN A 357 23.96 -15.41 -53.07
C GLN A 357 23.67 -14.21 -53.98
N GLU A 358 22.76 -13.35 -53.52
CA GLU A 358 22.32 -12.12 -54.19
C GLU A 358 22.79 -10.89 -53.41
N ALA A 359 22.71 -9.71 -54.02
CA ALA A 359 23.23 -8.46 -53.45
C ALA A 359 22.59 -8.04 -52.09
N GLN A 360 21.47 -8.66 -51.72
CA GLN A 360 20.72 -8.39 -50.48
C GLN A 360 20.58 -9.64 -49.58
N GLY A 361 21.39 -10.70 -49.79
CA GLY A 361 21.39 -11.90 -48.96
C GLY A 361 21.35 -13.21 -49.77
N TYR A 362 20.59 -14.19 -49.30
CA TYR A 362 20.52 -15.53 -49.88
C TYR A 362 19.10 -15.86 -50.36
N ARG A 363 18.99 -16.45 -51.56
CA ARG A 363 17.74 -17.05 -52.07
C ARG A 363 17.82 -18.56 -51.97
N GLY A 364 16.86 -19.16 -51.27
CA GLY A 364 16.84 -20.60 -51.02
C GLY A 364 16.43 -21.40 -52.26
N LYS A 365 16.97 -22.60 -52.40
CA LYS A 365 16.58 -23.60 -53.39
C LYS A 365 16.44 -24.96 -52.73
N VAL A 366 15.49 -25.78 -53.18
CA VAL A 366 15.42 -27.20 -52.79
C VAL A 366 15.05 -28.06 -54.00
N THR A 367 15.70 -29.21 -54.14
CA THR A 367 15.32 -30.26 -55.09
C THR A 367 14.80 -31.47 -54.30
N VAL A 368 13.63 -31.99 -54.64
CA VAL A 368 12.95 -33.09 -53.94
C VAL A 368 12.07 -33.86 -54.94
N ASN A 369 12.11 -35.19 -54.92
CA ASN A 369 11.46 -36.06 -55.92
C ASN A 369 11.75 -35.64 -57.39
N GLY A 370 12.97 -35.14 -57.64
CA GLY A 370 13.38 -34.61 -58.96
C GLY A 370 12.82 -33.23 -59.33
N GLN A 371 11.83 -32.71 -58.60
CA GLN A 371 11.30 -31.36 -58.80
C GLN A 371 12.18 -30.33 -58.07
N ARG A 372 12.35 -29.14 -58.65
CA ARG A 372 13.18 -28.06 -58.08
C ARG A 372 12.34 -26.82 -57.79
N PHE A 373 12.47 -26.31 -56.58
CA PHE A 373 11.77 -25.13 -56.06
C PHE A 373 12.79 -24.04 -55.69
N ILE A 374 12.38 -22.79 -55.81
CA ILE A 374 13.21 -21.59 -55.57
C ILE A 374 12.41 -20.63 -54.68
N GLY A 375 13.08 -20.00 -53.71
CA GLY A 375 12.49 -19.03 -52.80
C GLY A 375 12.08 -17.74 -53.51
N GLU A 376 10.94 -17.18 -53.11
CA GLU A 376 10.38 -15.96 -53.70
C GLU A 376 11.11 -14.72 -53.17
N ARG A 377 11.64 -14.77 -51.93
CA ARG A 377 12.38 -13.68 -51.29
C ARG A 377 13.85 -14.02 -51.03
N VAL A 378 14.60 -12.96 -50.78
CA VAL A 378 16.01 -12.99 -50.35
C VAL A 378 16.03 -12.75 -48.84
N PHE A 379 16.85 -13.50 -48.10
CA PHE A 379 16.99 -13.35 -46.64
C PHE A 379 18.46 -13.16 -46.26
N ASN A 380 18.71 -12.34 -45.23
CA ASN A 380 20.04 -12.12 -44.66
C ASN A 380 20.69 -13.44 -44.17
N GLU A 381 19.89 -14.43 -43.76
CA GLU A 381 20.35 -15.76 -43.36
C GLU A 381 19.94 -16.86 -44.34
N LYS A 382 20.92 -17.72 -44.71
CA LYS A 382 20.69 -18.99 -45.42
C LYS A 382 19.63 -19.88 -44.74
N LYS A 383 19.56 -19.84 -43.40
CA LYS A 383 18.61 -20.62 -42.61
C LYS A 383 17.16 -20.19 -42.86
N ALA A 384 16.87 -18.89 -42.92
CA ALA A 384 15.54 -18.38 -43.25
C ALA A 384 15.17 -18.69 -44.71
N ALA A 385 16.10 -18.45 -45.63
CA ALA A 385 15.93 -18.75 -47.06
C ALA A 385 15.60 -20.24 -47.32
N HIS A 386 16.25 -21.17 -46.61
CA HIS A 386 15.92 -22.60 -46.70
C HIS A 386 14.57 -22.98 -46.08
N GLN A 387 14.05 -22.22 -45.12
CA GLN A 387 12.74 -22.50 -44.50
C GLN A 387 11.60 -22.00 -45.40
N GLU A 388 11.73 -20.84 -46.06
CA GLU A 388 10.77 -20.38 -47.06
C GLU A 388 10.66 -21.37 -48.22
N VAL A 389 11.79 -21.78 -48.82
CA VAL A 389 11.74 -22.70 -49.96
C VAL A 389 11.25 -24.10 -49.57
N ALA A 390 11.46 -24.53 -48.32
CA ALA A 390 10.86 -25.75 -47.80
C ALA A 390 9.33 -25.64 -47.68
N PHE A 391 8.81 -24.49 -47.25
CA PHE A 391 7.37 -24.21 -47.22
C PHE A 391 6.75 -24.17 -48.63
N ILE A 392 7.40 -23.49 -49.58
CA ILE A 392 6.96 -23.43 -50.99
C ILE A 392 6.90 -24.84 -51.59
N ALA A 393 7.96 -25.65 -51.43
CA ALA A 393 7.99 -27.03 -51.89
C ALA A 393 6.90 -27.89 -51.23
N LEU A 394 6.70 -27.79 -49.91
CA LEU A 394 5.62 -28.48 -49.19
C LEU A 394 4.22 -28.09 -49.71
N LYS A 395 3.99 -26.80 -49.99
CA LYS A 395 2.70 -26.31 -50.49
C LYS A 395 2.43 -26.83 -51.91
N GLN A 396 3.40 -26.74 -52.80
CA GLN A 396 3.24 -27.18 -54.19
C GLN A 396 3.16 -28.71 -54.33
N LEU A 397 3.92 -29.49 -53.54
CA LEU A 397 3.81 -30.96 -53.50
C LEU A 397 2.52 -31.49 -52.86
N LYS A 398 1.80 -30.66 -52.09
CA LYS A 398 0.43 -30.97 -51.64
C LYS A 398 -0.58 -30.64 -52.74
N LEU A 399 -0.53 -29.43 -53.31
CA LEU A 399 -1.44 -28.98 -54.37
C LEU A 399 -1.40 -29.88 -55.62
N GLN A 400 -0.23 -30.33 -56.07
CA GLN A 400 -0.13 -31.28 -57.21
C GLN A 400 -0.85 -32.62 -56.94
N LYS A 401 -1.03 -33.00 -55.68
CA LYS A 401 -1.73 -34.22 -55.25
C LYS A 401 -3.25 -34.02 -55.10
N GLU A 402 -3.72 -32.79 -55.26
CA GLU A 402 -5.13 -32.37 -55.32
C GLU A 402 -5.53 -32.04 -56.76
N SER A 403 -4.63 -31.46 -57.57
CA SER A 403 -4.87 -31.11 -58.98
C SER A 403 -4.68 -32.26 -59.99
N THR A 404 -4.90 -33.51 -59.57
CA THR A 404 -4.97 -34.67 -60.50
C THR A 404 -6.42 -35.03 -60.87
N ASP A 405 -7.40 -34.47 -60.15
CA ASP A 405 -8.83 -34.61 -60.42
C ASP A 405 -9.41 -33.28 -60.94
N GLU A 406 -9.80 -33.26 -62.22
CA GLU A 406 -10.57 -32.21 -62.91
C GLU A 406 -11.61 -32.93 -63.82
N PRO A 407 -12.75 -32.32 -64.22
CA PRO A 407 -12.88 -30.87 -64.34
C PRO A 407 -14.10 -30.17 -63.72
N SER A 408 -13.84 -28.90 -63.36
CA SER A 408 -14.71 -27.73 -63.49
C SER A 408 -16.17 -27.76 -62.95
N SER A 409 -16.42 -27.01 -61.88
CA SER A 409 -17.23 -25.78 -61.98
C SER A 409 -17.07 -24.86 -60.75
N SER A 410 -17.52 -23.60 -60.89
CA SER A 410 -17.19 -22.46 -60.04
C SER A 410 -18.03 -22.28 -58.77
N ALA A 411 -17.39 -21.90 -57.65
CA ALA A 411 -17.80 -20.77 -56.78
C ALA A 411 -16.73 -20.43 -55.70
N MET A 412 -16.76 -19.20 -55.18
CA MET A 412 -15.99 -18.71 -54.00
C MET A 412 -16.98 -18.61 -52.80
N HIS A 413 -16.65 -18.52 -51.51
CA HIS A 413 -15.44 -18.36 -50.67
C HIS A 413 -15.57 -19.36 -49.47
N SER A 414 -14.76 -19.42 -48.40
CA SER A 414 -13.71 -18.55 -47.83
C SER A 414 -12.69 -19.34 -46.98
N GLU A 415 -11.62 -18.68 -46.52
CA GLU A 415 -10.48 -19.32 -45.85
C GLU A 415 -10.68 -19.59 -44.34
N ALA A 416 -10.21 -20.76 -43.88
CA ALA A 416 -9.88 -21.02 -42.47
C ALA A 416 -8.74 -22.06 -42.40
N SER A 417 -7.48 -21.60 -42.36
CA SER A 417 -6.31 -22.49 -42.36
C SER A 417 -5.86 -22.87 -40.95
N SER A 418 -6.20 -24.07 -40.48
CA SER A 418 -5.63 -24.67 -39.26
C SER A 418 -4.41 -25.54 -39.57
N SER A 419 -3.23 -25.14 -39.08
CA SER A 419 -2.00 -25.93 -39.23
C SER A 419 -1.54 -26.51 -37.90
N SER A 420 -2.09 -27.66 -37.50
CA SER A 420 -1.63 -28.40 -36.33
C SER A 420 -0.27 -29.06 -36.62
N SER A 421 0.76 -28.71 -35.84
CA SER A 421 2.02 -29.45 -35.80
C SER A 421 1.93 -30.49 -34.67
N SER A 422 1.80 -31.77 -35.00
CA SER A 422 1.46 -32.86 -34.07
C SER A 422 2.53 -33.12 -33.00
N GLY A 423 2.48 -32.35 -31.91
CA GLY A 423 3.02 -32.74 -30.61
C GLY A 423 1.94 -33.42 -29.76
N ILE A 424 2.34 -34.22 -28.77
CA ILE A 424 1.39 -34.76 -27.79
C ILE A 424 0.95 -33.61 -26.87
N THR A 425 -0.23 -33.06 -27.15
CA THR A 425 -0.88 -32.04 -26.32
C THR A 425 -1.74 -32.73 -25.27
N PHE A 426 -1.35 -32.58 -24.02
CA PHE A 426 -2.15 -32.96 -22.86
C PHE A 426 -3.20 -31.88 -22.63
N PHE A 427 -4.49 -32.24 -22.66
CA PHE A 427 -5.57 -31.35 -22.28
C PHE A 427 -5.93 -31.61 -20.81
N GLY A 428 -5.85 -30.56 -19.99
CA GLY A 428 -6.11 -30.66 -18.56
C GLY A 428 -7.59 -30.48 -18.28
N LYS A 429 -8.13 -31.35 -17.42
CA LYS A 429 -9.53 -31.38 -17.03
C LYS A 429 -9.62 -31.39 -15.50
N VAL A 430 -10.43 -30.52 -14.92
CA VAL A 430 -10.68 -30.49 -13.47
C VAL A 430 -12.17 -30.48 -13.19
N THR A 431 -12.62 -31.43 -12.36
CA THR A 431 -14.00 -31.56 -11.90
C THR A 431 -14.10 -31.13 -10.44
N VAL A 432 -15.00 -30.19 -10.18
CA VAL A 432 -15.33 -29.64 -8.87
C VAL A 432 -16.77 -30.04 -8.55
N ASP A 433 -16.98 -30.74 -7.43
CA ASP A 433 -18.32 -31.11 -6.98
C ASP A 433 -18.88 -29.98 -6.10
N LEU A 434 -19.86 -29.23 -6.63
CA LEU A 434 -20.46 -28.09 -5.95
C LEU A 434 -21.69 -28.52 -5.14
N SER A 435 -21.90 -27.81 -4.04
CA SER A 435 -23.10 -27.87 -3.20
C SER A 435 -23.33 -26.48 -2.61
N ARG A 436 -23.74 -25.53 -3.45
CA ARG A 436 -23.89 -24.11 -3.13
C ARG A 436 -25.29 -23.63 -3.52
N GLU A 437 -25.79 -22.60 -2.85
CA GLU A 437 -27.02 -21.89 -3.25
C GLU A 437 -26.72 -20.41 -3.49
N VAL A 438 -27.42 -19.85 -4.48
CA VAL A 438 -27.54 -18.40 -4.73
C VAL A 438 -29.02 -18.07 -4.55
N ALA A 439 -29.35 -16.96 -3.89
CA ALA A 439 -30.73 -16.56 -3.61
C ALA A 439 -30.98 -15.13 -4.10
N SER A 440 -32.18 -14.85 -4.61
CA SER A 440 -32.63 -13.47 -4.81
C SER A 440 -32.92 -12.76 -3.49
N ASP A 441 -32.97 -11.43 -3.55
CA ASP A 441 -33.74 -10.65 -2.58
C ASP A 441 -35.25 -10.98 -2.65
N ARG A 442 -36.03 -10.42 -1.73
CA ARG A 442 -37.50 -10.49 -1.77
C ARG A 442 -38.05 -9.56 -2.86
N CYS A 443 -38.46 -10.14 -3.97
CA CYS A 443 -39.09 -9.43 -5.10
C CYS A 443 -40.63 -9.31 -4.92
N SER A 444 -41.33 -8.77 -5.92
CA SER A 444 -42.80 -8.68 -5.95
C SER A 444 -43.48 -9.86 -6.66
N THR A 445 -42.79 -10.49 -7.61
CA THR A 445 -43.29 -11.66 -8.38
C THR A 445 -42.32 -12.85 -8.32
N LYS A 446 -42.75 -14.05 -8.75
CA LYS A 446 -41.84 -15.21 -8.85
C LYS A 446 -40.86 -15.05 -10.00
N GLU A 447 -41.31 -14.43 -11.09
CA GLU A 447 -40.60 -14.19 -12.33
C GLU A 447 -39.43 -13.22 -12.10
N GLU A 448 -39.70 -12.11 -11.43
CA GLU A 448 -38.71 -11.13 -10.96
C GLU A 448 -37.71 -11.75 -9.97
N ALA A 449 -38.19 -12.56 -9.00
CA ALA A 449 -37.31 -13.28 -8.07
C ALA A 449 -36.38 -14.26 -8.80
N THR A 450 -36.90 -14.96 -9.81
CA THR A 450 -36.13 -15.88 -10.65
C THR A 450 -35.03 -15.14 -11.40
N GLU A 451 -35.40 -14.07 -12.11
CA GLU A 451 -34.46 -13.29 -12.91
C GLU A 451 -33.40 -12.59 -12.05
N ALA A 452 -33.76 -12.09 -10.87
CA ALA A 452 -32.81 -11.55 -9.90
C ALA A 452 -31.81 -12.62 -9.39
N ALA A 453 -32.27 -13.84 -9.12
CA ALA A 453 -31.37 -14.94 -8.73
C ALA A 453 -30.43 -15.35 -9.88
N TYR A 454 -30.93 -15.41 -11.13
CA TYR A 454 -30.09 -15.69 -12.30
C TYR A 454 -29.12 -14.55 -12.62
N LYS A 455 -29.47 -13.29 -12.36
CA LYS A 455 -28.55 -12.15 -12.44
C LYS A 455 -27.39 -12.27 -11.44
N LEU A 456 -27.68 -12.56 -10.17
CA LEU A 456 -26.64 -12.79 -9.15
C LEU A 456 -25.75 -14.00 -9.49
N LEU A 457 -26.33 -15.03 -10.10
CA LEU A 457 -25.57 -16.18 -10.61
C LEU A 457 -24.68 -15.79 -11.81
N TRP A 458 -25.18 -14.98 -12.74
CA TRP A 458 -24.45 -14.46 -13.89
C TRP A 458 -23.26 -13.58 -13.47
N GLU A 459 -23.47 -12.66 -12.52
CA GLU A 459 -22.39 -11.86 -11.89
C GLU A 459 -21.33 -12.78 -11.26
N SER A 460 -21.76 -13.83 -10.56
CA SER A 460 -20.87 -14.79 -9.86
C SER A 460 -20.01 -15.67 -10.77
N PHE A 461 -20.37 -15.80 -12.06
CA PHE A 461 -19.60 -16.50 -13.09
C PHE A 461 -18.85 -15.56 -14.05
N CYS A 462 -19.00 -14.23 -13.88
CA CYS A 462 -18.31 -13.18 -14.65
C CYS A 462 -18.48 -13.30 -16.19
N ILE A 463 -19.70 -13.64 -16.62
CA ILE A 463 -20.07 -13.77 -18.04
C ILE A 463 -20.31 -12.39 -18.67
N SER A 464 -20.25 -12.27 -19.99
CA SER A 464 -20.61 -11.03 -20.72
C SER A 464 -22.08 -10.66 -20.53
N ALA A 465 -22.41 -9.36 -20.58
CA ALA A 465 -23.77 -8.88 -20.38
C ALA A 465 -24.75 -9.47 -21.42
N PRO A 466 -26.03 -9.72 -21.04
CA PRO A 466 -27.08 -10.03 -22.00
C PRO A 466 -27.18 -8.95 -23.08
N ILE A 467 -27.46 -9.37 -24.31
CA ILE A 467 -27.83 -8.45 -25.39
C ILE A 467 -29.26 -7.94 -25.11
N GLU A 468 -29.64 -6.79 -25.68
CA GLU A 468 -31.05 -6.36 -25.68
C GLU A 468 -31.96 -7.51 -26.18
N ASP A 469 -33.15 -7.63 -25.58
CA ASP A 469 -34.09 -8.76 -25.68
C ASP A 469 -33.69 -10.11 -25.01
N GLN A 470 -32.52 -10.24 -24.37
CA GLN A 470 -32.15 -11.45 -23.60
C GLN A 470 -32.39 -11.32 -22.07
N THR A 471 -32.85 -12.41 -21.46
CA THR A 471 -32.96 -12.55 -19.98
C THR A 471 -31.71 -13.18 -19.38
N TYR A 472 -31.34 -12.81 -18.15
CA TYR A 472 -30.27 -13.46 -17.39
C TYR A 472 -30.53 -14.97 -17.24
N LYS A 473 -31.79 -15.38 -17.03
CA LYS A 473 -32.16 -16.80 -17.06
C LYS A 473 -31.84 -17.49 -18.39
N SER A 474 -32.13 -16.85 -19.53
CA SER A 474 -31.82 -17.43 -20.85
C SER A 474 -30.30 -17.57 -21.08
N VAL A 475 -29.54 -16.50 -20.84
CA VAL A 475 -28.07 -16.48 -21.01
C VAL A 475 -27.39 -17.51 -20.11
N MET A 476 -27.85 -17.64 -18.86
CA MET A 476 -27.29 -18.63 -17.92
C MET A 476 -27.65 -20.07 -18.29
N MET A 477 -28.87 -20.33 -18.77
CA MET A 477 -29.23 -21.66 -19.24
C MET A 477 -28.46 -22.05 -20.51
N GLU A 478 -28.23 -21.11 -21.43
CA GLU A 478 -27.37 -21.30 -22.60
C GLU A 478 -25.90 -21.57 -22.21
N TYR A 479 -25.33 -20.78 -21.29
CA TYR A 479 -23.98 -20.99 -20.77
C TYR A 479 -23.83 -22.34 -20.07
N PHE A 480 -24.79 -22.76 -19.25
CA PHE A 480 -24.78 -24.07 -18.59
C PHE A 480 -24.91 -25.22 -19.59
N ASN A 481 -25.80 -25.11 -20.59
CA ASN A 481 -25.91 -26.10 -21.69
C ASN A 481 -24.58 -26.22 -22.46
N THR A 482 -23.99 -25.09 -22.86
CA THR A 482 -22.77 -25.02 -23.70
C THR A 482 -21.55 -25.63 -23.01
N ASN A 483 -21.45 -25.51 -21.69
CA ASN A 483 -20.36 -26.08 -20.89
C ASN A 483 -20.69 -27.47 -20.30
N GLY A 484 -21.88 -28.03 -20.58
CA GLY A 484 -22.30 -29.33 -20.06
C GLY A 484 -22.49 -29.37 -18.53
N PHE A 485 -22.84 -28.24 -17.91
CA PHE A 485 -22.95 -28.11 -16.45
C PHE A 485 -24.30 -28.58 -15.90
N PRO A 486 -24.36 -29.11 -14.65
CA PRO A 486 -25.61 -29.40 -13.96
C PRO A 486 -26.48 -28.13 -13.84
N LYS A 487 -27.68 -28.15 -14.43
CA LYS A 487 -28.60 -27.00 -14.45
C LYS A 487 -28.98 -26.58 -13.02
N PRO A 488 -29.07 -25.27 -12.71
CA PRO A 488 -29.47 -24.80 -11.39
C PRO A 488 -30.88 -25.29 -11.05
N ILE A 489 -31.07 -25.81 -9.83
CA ILE A 489 -32.40 -26.21 -9.36
C ILE A 489 -33.06 -24.99 -8.71
N GLU A 490 -34.16 -24.55 -9.30
CA GLU A 490 -35.02 -23.48 -8.79
C GLU A 490 -35.89 -23.99 -7.62
N ASP A 491 -35.71 -23.39 -6.46
CA ASP A 491 -36.43 -23.68 -5.21
C ASP A 491 -37.12 -22.41 -4.70
N PHE A 492 -38.44 -22.48 -4.55
CA PHE A 492 -39.28 -21.40 -4.02
C PHE A 492 -39.94 -21.88 -2.73
N LYS A 493 -39.73 -21.17 -1.62
CA LYS A 493 -40.50 -21.44 -0.39
C LYS A 493 -41.89 -20.83 -0.52
N ASP A 494 -42.94 -21.62 -0.27
CA ASP A 494 -44.33 -21.37 -0.71
C ASP A 494 -45.04 -20.11 -0.18
N VAL A 495 -44.39 -19.26 0.61
CA VAL A 495 -44.93 -17.98 1.10
C VAL A 495 -43.97 -16.80 0.86
N THR A 496 -42.90 -16.99 0.07
CA THR A 496 -41.88 -15.96 -0.18
C THR A 496 -41.55 -15.83 -1.66
N THR A 497 -41.57 -14.58 -2.15
CA THR A 497 -41.06 -14.13 -3.46
C THR A 497 -39.53 -14.09 -3.48
N ILE A 498 -38.91 -15.21 -3.11
CA ILE A 498 -37.46 -15.44 -3.10
C ILE A 498 -37.23 -16.71 -3.93
N CYS A 499 -36.42 -16.61 -4.98
CA CYS A 499 -35.95 -17.77 -5.74
C CYS A 499 -34.58 -18.19 -5.19
N LYS A 500 -34.39 -19.48 -4.95
CA LYS A 500 -33.08 -20.08 -4.66
C LYS A 500 -32.64 -20.95 -5.82
N LEU A 501 -31.46 -20.66 -6.36
CA LEU A 501 -30.77 -21.47 -7.35
C LEU A 501 -29.74 -22.35 -6.66
N LYS A 502 -30.01 -23.66 -6.60
CA LYS A 502 -29.10 -24.66 -6.04
C LYS A 502 -28.16 -25.19 -7.13
N LEU A 503 -26.86 -24.98 -6.93
CA LEU A 503 -25.77 -25.53 -7.74
C LEU A 503 -25.27 -26.81 -7.07
N VAL A 504 -25.67 -27.96 -7.61
CA VAL A 504 -25.36 -29.28 -7.04
C VAL A 504 -24.79 -30.20 -8.12
N GLY A 505 -23.65 -30.84 -7.82
CA GLY A 505 -23.02 -31.85 -8.66
C GLY A 505 -21.72 -31.39 -9.34
N PRO A 506 -21.22 -32.18 -10.32
CA PRO A 506 -19.89 -32.00 -10.90
C PRO A 506 -19.85 -30.92 -12.00
N PHE A 507 -19.11 -29.84 -11.75
CA PHE A 507 -18.75 -28.80 -12.71
C PHE A 507 -17.34 -29.08 -13.23
N THR A 508 -17.16 -29.17 -14.55
CA THR A 508 -15.90 -29.64 -15.15
C THR A 508 -15.30 -28.63 -16.12
N PHE A 509 -14.09 -28.19 -15.84
CA PHE A 509 -13.38 -27.13 -16.57
C PHE A 509 -12.19 -27.71 -17.32
N CYS A 510 -12.03 -27.30 -18.58
CA CYS A 510 -10.93 -27.71 -19.45
C CYS A 510 -10.15 -26.49 -19.94
N ASP A 511 -8.84 -26.64 -20.09
CA ASP A 511 -8.02 -25.65 -20.78
C ASP A 511 -8.10 -25.85 -22.31
N LYS A 512 -8.18 -24.76 -23.09
CA LYS A 512 -8.37 -24.83 -24.55
C LYS A 512 -7.06 -24.93 -25.34
N ASP A 513 -5.98 -24.35 -24.83
CA ASP A 513 -4.68 -24.30 -25.51
C ASP A 513 -3.88 -25.59 -25.30
N GLY A 514 -4.15 -26.29 -24.19
CA GLY A 514 -3.50 -27.52 -23.79
C GLY A 514 -2.05 -27.29 -23.35
N SER A 515 -1.30 -28.38 -23.21
CA SER A 515 0.11 -28.29 -22.80
C SER A 515 0.95 -29.46 -23.28
N THR A 516 2.24 -29.23 -23.53
CA THR A 516 3.22 -30.31 -23.77
C THR A 516 3.60 -31.09 -22.51
N LYS A 517 3.01 -30.76 -21.35
CA LYS A 517 3.30 -31.37 -20.04
C LYS A 517 2.02 -31.59 -19.24
N LYS A 518 1.68 -32.85 -18.92
CA LYS A 518 0.53 -33.24 -18.07
C LYS A 518 0.33 -32.33 -16.84
N LYS A 519 1.37 -32.14 -16.01
CA LYS A 519 1.32 -31.30 -14.80
C LYS A 519 1.02 -29.81 -15.06
N GLN A 520 1.35 -29.29 -16.24
CA GLN A 520 1.11 -27.90 -16.61
C GLN A 520 -0.34 -27.74 -17.11
N ALA A 521 -0.82 -28.69 -17.92
CA ALA A 521 -2.23 -28.77 -18.31
C ALA A 521 -3.17 -28.84 -17.10
N GLU A 522 -2.84 -29.65 -16.07
CA GLU A 522 -3.59 -29.71 -14.80
C GLU A 522 -3.60 -28.37 -14.02
N GLN A 523 -2.53 -27.56 -14.12
CA GLN A 523 -2.47 -26.22 -13.50
C GLN A 523 -3.27 -25.20 -14.32
N GLN A 524 -3.24 -25.29 -15.65
CA GLN A 524 -4.06 -24.47 -16.55
C GLN A 524 -5.55 -24.71 -16.29
N ALA A 525 -5.99 -25.97 -16.23
CA ALA A 525 -7.37 -26.34 -15.89
C ALA A 525 -7.80 -25.78 -14.51
N ALA A 526 -6.90 -25.82 -13.51
CA ALA A 526 -7.17 -25.20 -12.20
C ALA A 526 -7.26 -23.66 -12.26
N LYS A 527 -6.50 -22.98 -13.14
CA LYS A 527 -6.65 -21.53 -13.37
C LYS A 527 -8.03 -21.22 -13.95
N VAL A 528 -8.45 -21.95 -14.99
CA VAL A 528 -9.79 -21.80 -15.60
C VAL A 528 -10.90 -22.00 -14.56
N ALA A 529 -10.86 -23.09 -13.77
CA ALA A 529 -11.85 -23.33 -12.72
C ALA A 529 -11.88 -22.22 -11.65
N LEU A 530 -10.72 -21.70 -11.23
CA LEU A 530 -10.65 -20.57 -10.28
C LEU A 530 -11.19 -19.26 -10.86
N GLN A 531 -11.04 -19.01 -12.16
CA GLN A 531 -11.59 -17.82 -12.83
C GLN A 531 -13.12 -17.92 -12.92
N HIS A 532 -13.64 -19.01 -13.49
CA HIS A 532 -15.08 -19.19 -13.70
C HIS A 532 -15.88 -19.40 -12.39
N LEU A 533 -15.27 -19.90 -11.32
CA LEU A 533 -15.92 -20.07 -10.01
C LEU A 533 -15.56 -18.98 -9.00
N SER A 534 -14.93 -17.89 -9.44
CA SER A 534 -14.38 -16.86 -8.54
C SER A 534 -15.42 -16.25 -7.60
N GLY A 535 -16.60 -15.87 -8.10
CA GLY A 535 -17.72 -15.39 -7.28
C GLY A 535 -18.35 -16.49 -6.40
N ILE A 536 -18.60 -17.68 -6.97
CA ILE A 536 -19.22 -18.81 -6.25
C ILE A 536 -18.39 -19.28 -5.03
N LEU A 537 -17.06 -19.21 -5.15
CA LEU A 537 -16.08 -19.62 -4.13
C LEU A 537 -15.50 -18.44 -3.32
N ASN A 538 -15.96 -17.21 -3.53
CA ASN A 538 -15.41 -15.98 -2.91
C ASN A 538 -13.86 -15.88 -3.01
N CYS A 539 -13.32 -16.12 -4.20
CA CYS A 539 -11.88 -16.05 -4.46
C CYS A 539 -11.44 -14.60 -4.78
N PRO A 540 -10.30 -14.13 -4.25
CA PRO A 540 -9.69 -12.88 -4.70
C PRO A 540 -9.15 -13.03 -6.13
N PRO A 541 -8.91 -11.91 -6.85
CA PRO A 541 -8.28 -11.93 -8.17
C PRO A 541 -6.97 -12.73 -8.19
N ILE A 542 -6.80 -13.55 -9.22
CA ILE A 542 -5.63 -14.43 -9.37
C ILE A 542 -4.46 -13.58 -9.87
N SER A 543 -3.34 -13.54 -9.13
CA SER A 543 -2.11 -12.89 -9.61
C SER A 543 -1.48 -13.66 -10.78
N ASP A 544 -1.03 -12.96 -11.82
CA ASP A 544 -0.26 -13.56 -12.91
C ASP A 544 1.15 -14.04 -12.49
N THR A 545 1.59 -13.72 -11.28
CA THR A 545 2.80 -14.30 -10.66
C THR A 545 2.56 -15.69 -10.06
N GLU A 546 1.29 -16.10 -9.85
CA GLU A 546 0.93 -17.39 -9.26
C GLU A 546 1.19 -18.55 -10.24
N LYS A 547 1.60 -19.71 -9.70
CA LYS A 547 2.03 -20.89 -10.47
C LYS A 547 1.50 -22.22 -9.90
N ASN A 548 0.73 -22.17 -8.80
CA ASN A 548 0.18 -23.32 -8.10
C ASN A 548 -1.35 -23.22 -7.93
N PHE A 549 -2.05 -22.90 -9.02
CA PHE A 549 -3.51 -22.87 -9.10
C PHE A 549 -4.18 -24.13 -8.54
N LYS A 550 -3.60 -25.33 -8.74
CA LYS A 550 -4.10 -26.59 -8.14
C LYS A 550 -4.14 -26.55 -6.61
N GLY A 551 -3.14 -25.93 -5.98
CA GLY A 551 -3.09 -25.75 -4.52
C GLY A 551 -4.14 -24.76 -4.05
N VAL A 552 -4.25 -23.60 -4.71
CA VAL A 552 -5.23 -22.56 -4.39
C VAL A 552 -6.67 -23.09 -4.51
N LEU A 553 -7.00 -23.79 -5.61
CA LEU A 553 -8.33 -24.38 -5.80
C LEU A 553 -8.66 -25.42 -4.72
N LYS A 554 -7.69 -26.25 -4.34
CA LYS A 554 -7.84 -27.23 -3.25
C LYS A 554 -8.13 -26.55 -1.91
N GLU A 555 -7.31 -25.56 -1.53
CA GLU A 555 -7.45 -24.82 -0.27
C GLU A 555 -8.81 -24.11 -0.17
N ARG A 556 -9.29 -23.51 -1.26
CA ARG A 556 -10.59 -22.82 -1.32
C ARG A 556 -11.76 -23.80 -1.15
N LEU A 557 -11.71 -24.97 -1.78
CA LEU A 557 -12.74 -25.99 -1.65
C LEU A 557 -12.75 -26.61 -0.24
N GLU A 558 -11.59 -26.91 0.34
CA GLU A 558 -11.48 -27.42 1.72
C GLU A 558 -11.94 -26.37 2.75
N THR A 559 -11.66 -25.09 2.54
CA THR A 559 -12.14 -23.98 3.39
C THR A 559 -13.66 -23.86 3.39
N LEU A 560 -14.32 -24.21 2.29
CA LEU A 560 -15.77 -24.20 2.13
C LEU A 560 -16.45 -25.54 2.47
N GLY A 561 -15.69 -26.53 2.95
CA GLY A 561 -16.21 -27.87 3.26
C GLY A 561 -16.62 -28.70 2.03
N LEU A 562 -16.22 -28.28 0.84
CA LEU A 562 -16.50 -28.97 -0.43
C LEU A 562 -15.50 -30.11 -0.68
N LYS A 563 -15.85 -31.02 -1.60
CA LYS A 563 -14.98 -32.15 -1.95
C LYS A 563 -13.72 -31.66 -2.67
N ASN A 564 -12.63 -32.40 -2.49
CA ASN A 564 -11.37 -32.15 -3.17
C ASN A 564 -11.52 -32.25 -4.71
N PRO A 565 -10.91 -31.34 -5.49
CA PRO A 565 -11.07 -31.31 -6.95
C PRO A 565 -10.37 -32.51 -7.61
N VAL A 566 -11.09 -33.18 -8.52
CA VAL A 566 -10.59 -34.33 -9.29
C VAL A 566 -9.94 -33.81 -10.56
N TYR A 567 -8.77 -34.35 -10.91
CA TYR A 567 -8.03 -33.97 -12.12
C TYR A 567 -7.89 -35.17 -13.06
N ASP A 568 -8.15 -34.94 -14.33
CA ASP A 568 -7.87 -35.89 -15.41
C ASP A 568 -7.10 -35.19 -16.54
N THR A 569 -6.48 -35.95 -17.44
CA THR A 569 -5.82 -35.37 -18.63
C THR A 569 -5.99 -36.26 -19.85
N ASP A 570 -6.67 -35.73 -20.86
CA ASP A 570 -6.89 -36.41 -22.12
C ASP A 570 -5.64 -36.30 -23.03
N ASN A 571 -5.22 -37.45 -23.59
CA ASN A 571 -4.14 -37.56 -24.56
C ASN A 571 -4.73 -37.75 -25.97
N LYS A 572 -5.23 -36.68 -26.61
CA LYS A 572 -5.69 -36.80 -28.00
C LYS A 572 -4.50 -37.01 -28.94
N THR A 573 -4.42 -38.21 -29.52
CA THR A 573 -3.71 -38.46 -30.79
C THR A 573 -4.79 -38.44 -31.88
N GLU A 574 -4.63 -37.60 -32.89
CA GLU A 574 -5.70 -37.34 -33.87
C GLU A 574 -6.01 -38.58 -34.73
N VAL A 575 -7.25 -39.08 -34.60
CA VAL A 575 -7.87 -40.04 -35.51
C VAL A 575 -9.29 -39.55 -35.80
N SER A 576 -9.64 -39.55 -37.08
CA SER A 576 -10.87 -39.09 -37.74
C SER A 576 -12.13 -38.89 -36.88
N GLU A 577 -12.79 -37.74 -37.09
CA GLU A 577 -14.23 -37.60 -36.85
C GLU A 577 -15.01 -38.14 -38.07
N GLU A 578 -16.10 -38.86 -37.84
CA GLU A 578 -17.37 -38.83 -38.60
C GLU A 578 -18.46 -39.63 -37.82
N PRO A 579 -19.78 -39.55 -38.13
CA PRO A 579 -20.71 -39.06 -37.12
C PRO A 579 -21.92 -39.99 -36.83
N MET A 580 -22.95 -39.41 -36.19
CA MET A 580 -24.23 -40.03 -35.76
C MET A 580 -24.12 -41.00 -34.56
N SER A 581 -25.15 -41.18 -33.72
CA SER A 581 -26.49 -40.54 -33.65
C SER A 581 -26.95 -40.39 -32.19
N ILE A 582 -27.92 -39.51 -31.92
CA ILE A 582 -28.72 -39.57 -30.69
C ILE A 582 -29.74 -40.70 -30.86
N ASP A 583 -29.83 -41.60 -29.90
CA ASP A 583 -30.87 -42.63 -29.84
C ASP A 583 -31.42 -42.73 -28.41
N ILE A 584 -32.70 -43.12 -28.27
CA ILE A 584 -33.46 -43.00 -27.02
C ILE A 584 -34.02 -44.36 -26.62
N SER A 585 -33.74 -44.80 -25.40
CA SER A 585 -34.63 -45.75 -24.71
C SER A 585 -34.60 -45.60 -23.19
N SER A 586 -35.80 -45.68 -22.61
CA SER A 586 -36.08 -46.06 -21.23
C SER A 586 -35.53 -47.48 -20.92
N ASP A 587 -35.56 -48.03 -19.70
CA ASP A 587 -36.66 -47.98 -18.72
C ASP A 587 -36.30 -48.59 -17.34
N LEU A 588 -37.12 -48.28 -16.32
CA LEU A 588 -37.39 -49.05 -15.06
C LEU A 588 -36.18 -49.35 -14.11
N ILE A 589 -36.26 -49.37 -12.77
CA ILE A 589 -37.31 -49.30 -11.71
C ILE A 589 -36.67 -48.60 -10.45
N THR A 590 -37.28 -48.30 -9.28
CA THR A 590 -38.51 -48.76 -8.58
C THR A 590 -39.05 -47.69 -7.58
N SER A 591 -40.20 -47.96 -6.95
CA SER A 591 -40.81 -47.32 -5.76
C SER A 591 -39.93 -47.39 -4.48
N THR A 592 -40.20 -46.73 -3.33
CA THR A 592 -41.45 -46.38 -2.60
C THR A 592 -41.33 -45.04 -1.84
N VAL A 593 -42.28 -44.10 -1.80
CA VAL A 593 -43.67 -44.13 -1.25
C VAL A 593 -43.78 -44.21 0.28
N SER A 594 -44.32 -43.15 0.89
CA SER A 594 -45.16 -43.14 2.11
C SER A 594 -45.89 -41.79 2.20
N ILE A 595 -47.17 -41.79 2.63
CA ILE A 595 -48.07 -40.62 2.66
C ILE A 595 -48.89 -40.63 3.97
N SER A 596 -49.07 -39.45 4.58
CA SER A 596 -50.16 -39.07 5.51
C SER A 596 -50.08 -37.54 5.68
N GLU A 597 -51.07 -36.72 5.34
CA GLU A 597 -52.41 -36.57 5.98
C GLU A 597 -52.34 -36.11 7.45
N ALA A 598 -53.26 -35.32 8.01
CA ALA A 598 -54.18 -34.25 7.55
C ALA A 598 -54.99 -33.77 8.81
N GLU A 599 -55.72 -32.66 8.71
CA GLU A 599 -56.69 -32.12 9.71
C GLU A 599 -56.04 -31.65 11.06
N GLU A 600 -56.37 -30.54 11.74
CA GLU A 600 -57.54 -29.61 11.89
C GLU A 600 -58.33 -29.85 13.21
N ARG A 601 -58.23 -28.90 14.18
CA ARG A 601 -59.35 -28.15 14.84
C ARG A 601 -59.00 -27.42 16.15
N ASP A 602 -59.44 -26.16 16.18
CA ASP A 602 -60.22 -25.43 17.21
C ASP A 602 -59.83 -25.38 18.71
N HIS A 603 -59.91 -24.12 19.22
CA HIS A 603 -60.56 -23.64 20.47
C HIS A 603 -60.19 -24.29 21.84
N SER A 604 -60.13 -23.59 22.98
CA SER A 604 -60.34 -22.17 23.39
C SER A 604 -59.52 -21.96 24.70
N GLU A 605 -59.60 -20.93 25.56
CA GLU A 605 -60.59 -19.87 25.79
C GLU A 605 -59.97 -18.72 26.63
N SER A 606 -60.25 -17.45 26.31
CA SER A 606 -60.45 -16.35 27.29
C SER A 606 -59.26 -15.93 28.20
N LYS A 607 -59.25 -14.85 29.02
CA LYS A 607 -60.02 -13.60 29.33
C LYS A 607 -59.00 -12.68 30.09
N SER A 608 -59.10 -11.37 30.32
CA SER A 608 -60.12 -10.32 30.12
C SER A 608 -59.58 -8.93 30.57
N ILE A 609 -60.22 -7.82 30.12
CA ILE A 609 -60.40 -6.53 30.86
C ILE A 609 -59.11 -5.66 31.08
N SER A 610 -59.07 -4.32 31.07
CA SER A 610 -59.94 -3.17 30.65
C SER A 610 -59.15 -1.85 30.88
N THR A 611 -59.47 -0.61 30.42
CA THR A 611 -60.30 0.01 29.35
C THR A 611 -59.96 1.52 29.27
N SER A 612 -60.18 2.18 28.12
CA SER A 612 -60.18 3.66 27.89
C SER A 612 -58.82 4.39 28.04
N GLY A 613 -58.58 5.60 27.50
CA GLY A 613 -59.35 6.58 26.70
C GLY A 613 -58.66 7.97 26.83
N GLN A 614 -58.87 9.03 26.02
CA GLN A 614 -59.68 9.30 24.82
C GLN A 614 -59.10 10.54 24.07
N LYS A 615 -59.34 10.64 22.74
CA LYS A 615 -59.86 11.78 21.91
C LYS A 615 -59.63 13.27 22.33
N SER A 616 -59.54 14.29 21.44
CA SER A 616 -59.59 14.44 19.95
C SER A 616 -59.30 15.93 19.52
N VAL A 617 -58.73 16.27 18.33
CA VAL A 617 -59.36 16.78 17.05
C VAL A 617 -60.08 18.17 17.19
N PHE A 618 -59.93 19.25 16.37
CA PHE A 618 -59.54 19.43 14.94
C PHE A 618 -59.08 20.90 14.55
N VAL A 619 -58.60 21.10 13.29
CA VAL A 619 -58.84 22.16 12.24
C VAL A 619 -59.18 23.65 12.61
N SER A 620 -58.80 24.75 11.92
CA SER A 620 -57.77 25.13 10.88
C SER A 620 -57.85 26.65 10.52
N VAL A 621 -56.96 27.14 9.61
CA VAL A 621 -57.06 28.33 8.69
C VAL A 621 -56.40 29.68 9.13
N LEU A 622 -55.85 30.41 8.12
CA LEU A 622 -55.17 31.74 8.11
C LEU A 622 -56.19 32.94 7.97
N PRO A 623 -55.84 34.25 7.84
CA PRO A 623 -54.58 34.91 7.39
C PRO A 623 -54.08 36.15 8.20
N ASP A 624 -52.99 36.78 7.70
CA ASP A 624 -52.38 38.08 8.11
C ASP A 624 -53.26 39.32 7.73
N PRO A 625 -52.90 40.61 8.00
CA PRO A 625 -51.68 41.26 8.61
C PRO A 625 -52.11 42.28 9.74
N PRO A 626 -51.55 43.51 10.01
CA PRO A 626 -50.30 44.21 9.61
C PRO A 626 -49.53 45.04 10.70
N ASP A 627 -48.43 45.67 10.25
CA ASP A 627 -47.86 47.01 10.57
C ASP A 627 -47.21 47.46 11.91
N SER A 628 -45.97 47.98 11.73
CA SER A 628 -45.25 48.99 12.53
C SER A 628 -44.72 48.57 13.93
N SER A 629 -43.66 49.16 14.51
CA SER A 629 -42.76 50.24 14.07
C SER A 629 -41.32 50.04 14.60
N SER A 630 -40.33 50.69 13.98
CA SER A 630 -38.94 50.79 14.50
C SER A 630 -38.64 52.23 14.95
N PRO A 631 -37.59 52.46 15.75
CA PRO A 631 -36.46 53.18 15.15
C PRO A 631 -35.04 52.75 15.60
N ALA A 632 -34.16 52.68 14.59
CA ALA A 632 -32.73 53.02 14.57
C ALA A 632 -31.83 52.81 15.82
N SER A 633 -30.88 51.87 15.71
CA SER A 633 -29.59 51.92 16.44
C SER A 633 -28.47 52.47 15.54
N LEU A 634 -27.79 53.53 15.99
CA LEU A 634 -26.67 54.12 15.25
C LEU A 634 -25.39 53.29 15.38
N ARG A 635 -24.85 52.82 14.25
CA ARG A 635 -23.55 52.11 14.19
C ARG A 635 -22.38 53.04 14.55
N LYS A 636 -21.74 52.83 15.70
CA LYS A 636 -20.38 53.33 15.95
C LYS A 636 -19.36 52.35 15.36
N LYS A 637 -18.44 52.85 14.52
CA LYS A 637 -17.22 52.12 14.20
C LYS A 637 -16.34 52.04 15.46
N PRO A 638 -15.62 50.94 15.72
CA PRO A 638 -14.51 50.95 16.66
C PRO A 638 -13.51 52.04 16.26
N ARG A 639 -12.94 52.76 17.25
CA ARG A 639 -11.73 53.53 17.02
C ARG A 639 -10.56 52.54 16.92
N ILE A 640 -9.56 52.89 16.12
CA ILE A 640 -8.24 52.29 16.22
C ILE A 640 -7.55 53.05 17.36
N ASP A 641 -7.18 52.35 18.43
CA ASP A 641 -6.44 52.95 19.53
C ASP A 641 -5.01 53.26 19.10
N CYS A 642 -4.53 54.45 19.44
CA CYS A 642 -3.14 54.84 19.20
C CYS A 642 -2.25 54.22 20.30
N PRO A 643 -1.13 53.56 19.97
CA PRO A 643 -0.20 53.07 20.99
C PRO A 643 0.41 54.22 21.80
N ASP A 644 0.85 53.92 23.03
CA ASP A 644 1.69 54.82 23.83
C ASP A 644 2.91 55.27 23.01
N GLU A 645 3.27 56.55 23.08
CA GLU A 645 4.45 57.12 22.42
C GLU A 645 5.72 56.31 22.72
N LYS A 646 5.88 55.86 23.98
CA LYS A 646 6.97 55.00 24.42
C LYS A 646 6.91 53.62 23.79
N MET A 647 5.71 53.09 23.56
CA MET A 647 5.50 51.81 22.87
C MET A 647 5.85 51.94 21.38
N CYS A 648 5.51 53.04 20.71
CA CYS A 648 5.94 53.31 19.34
C CYS A 648 7.47 53.36 19.21
N ILE A 649 8.15 54.12 20.07
CA ILE A 649 9.63 54.22 20.10
C ILE A 649 10.26 52.86 20.42
N ALA A 650 9.71 52.11 21.39
CA ALA A 650 10.19 50.79 21.76
C ALA A 650 10.03 49.77 20.63
N LEU A 651 8.89 49.74 19.93
CA LEU A 651 8.63 48.84 18.80
C LEU A 651 9.60 49.09 17.65
N VAL A 652 9.89 50.35 17.31
CA VAL A 652 10.89 50.68 16.27
C VAL A 652 12.28 50.20 16.69
N LYS A 653 12.73 50.51 17.91
CA LYS A 653 14.06 50.11 18.38
C LYS A 653 14.21 48.59 18.54
N GLN A 654 13.14 47.90 18.96
CA GLN A 654 13.06 46.44 18.99
C GLN A 654 13.16 45.84 17.58
N HIS A 655 12.40 46.35 16.61
CA HIS A 655 12.35 45.83 15.24
C HIS A 655 13.68 45.98 14.48
N PHE A 656 14.41 47.08 14.71
CA PHE A 656 15.76 47.26 14.17
C PHE A 656 16.77 46.33 14.85
N SER A 657 16.72 46.21 16.19
CA SER A 657 17.57 45.30 16.97
C SER A 657 17.39 43.82 16.55
N GLN A 658 16.14 43.36 16.38
CA GLN A 658 15.81 42.01 15.89
C GLN A 658 16.32 41.71 14.48
N ARG A 659 16.72 42.74 13.71
CA ARG A 659 17.28 42.61 12.35
C ARG A 659 18.78 42.91 12.31
N SER A 660 19.42 43.10 13.46
CA SER A 660 20.83 43.52 13.59
C SER A 660 21.16 44.83 12.85
N LEU A 661 20.17 45.71 12.69
CA LEU A 661 20.33 47.01 12.03
C LEU A 661 20.77 48.09 13.04
N PRO A 662 21.56 49.11 12.61
CA PRO A 662 21.83 50.28 13.44
C PRO A 662 20.52 50.95 13.89
N LEU A 663 20.43 51.31 15.16
CA LEU A 663 19.24 52.00 15.69
C LEU A 663 19.10 53.40 15.05
N PRO A 664 17.88 53.83 14.67
CA PRO A 664 17.64 55.19 14.19
C PRO A 664 18.11 56.24 15.20
N GLN A 665 18.80 57.27 14.72
CA GLN A 665 19.26 58.37 15.56
C GLN A 665 18.26 59.51 15.54
N GLU A 666 17.68 59.83 16.69
CA GLU A 666 16.81 60.99 16.90
C GLU A 666 17.63 62.28 16.97
N GLU A 667 17.28 63.27 16.15
CA GLU A 667 17.87 64.61 16.16
C GLU A 667 16.75 65.65 16.12
N VAL A 668 16.65 66.44 17.20
CA VAL A 668 15.59 67.43 17.40
C VAL A 668 16.11 68.82 17.10
N GLU A 669 15.52 69.48 16.09
CA GLU A 669 15.72 70.88 15.81
C GLU A 669 14.65 71.71 16.54
N GLU A 670 15.10 72.61 17.42
CA GLU A 670 14.24 73.58 18.10
C GLU A 670 14.12 74.86 17.26
N SER A 671 12.88 75.27 16.95
CA SER A 671 12.59 76.57 16.34
C SER A 671 11.54 77.31 17.17
N GLU A 672 11.54 78.65 17.13
CA GLU A 672 10.71 79.52 17.99
C GLU A 672 9.18 79.25 17.95
N LYS A 673 8.71 78.41 17.02
CA LYS A 673 7.27 78.10 16.80
C LYS A 673 6.98 76.60 16.63
N SER A 674 7.99 75.73 16.63
CA SER A 674 7.83 74.30 16.31
C SER A 674 9.06 73.47 16.68
N PHE A 675 8.84 72.29 17.25
CA PHE A 675 9.88 71.25 17.38
C PHE A 675 9.82 70.33 16.16
N TYR A 676 10.97 70.02 15.56
CA TYR A 676 11.08 69.02 14.49
C TYR A 676 12.02 67.90 14.95
N CYS A 677 11.51 66.68 15.06
CA CYS A 677 12.36 65.50 15.27
C CYS A 677 12.61 64.82 13.91
N SER A 678 13.87 64.66 13.57
CA SER A 678 14.33 63.91 12.39
C SER A 678 14.98 62.60 12.82
N LEU A 679 14.84 61.55 12.02
CA LEU A 679 15.52 60.28 12.22
C LEU A 679 16.63 60.10 11.17
N LYS A 680 17.89 60.13 11.61
CA LYS A 680 19.06 59.95 10.74
C LYS A 680 19.63 58.54 10.85
N ASN A 681 20.53 58.22 9.90
CA ASN A 681 21.26 56.95 9.81
C ASN A 681 20.40 55.68 9.60
N ILE A 682 19.14 55.82 9.17
CA ILE A 682 18.29 54.69 8.78
C ILE A 682 18.82 54.07 7.47
N THR A 683 19.31 52.85 7.54
CA THR A 683 19.51 51.96 6.38
C THR A 683 18.63 50.73 6.58
N TYR A 684 17.75 50.43 5.64
CA TYR A 684 16.74 49.38 5.81
C TYR A 684 16.28 48.79 4.46
N ASP A 685 16.49 47.48 4.26
CA ASP A 685 16.02 46.76 3.07
C ASP A 685 14.54 46.39 3.18
N VAL A 686 13.72 46.87 2.23
CA VAL A 686 12.29 46.55 2.14
C VAL A 686 12.03 45.55 1.01
N LYS A 687 11.41 44.41 1.35
CA LYS A 687 10.95 43.41 0.37
C LYS A 687 9.43 43.43 0.24
N TYR A 688 8.94 43.44 -0.98
CA TYR A 688 7.52 43.37 -1.31
C TYR A 688 7.23 42.09 -2.11
N TYR A 689 6.03 41.54 -1.92
CA TYR A 689 5.60 40.30 -2.57
C TYR A 689 4.19 40.45 -3.16
N GLY A 690 4.01 39.95 -4.39
CA GLY A 690 2.76 39.87 -5.13
C GLY A 690 2.69 38.57 -5.92
N GLN A 691 1.47 38.17 -6.31
CA GLN A 691 1.19 36.88 -6.96
C GLN A 691 0.20 37.09 -8.11
N GLY A 692 0.36 36.33 -9.18
CA GLY A 692 -0.51 36.33 -10.35
C GLY A 692 -0.39 35.03 -11.15
N SER A 693 -1.31 34.83 -12.10
CA SER A 693 -1.34 33.64 -12.99
C SER A 693 -0.35 33.70 -14.15
N SER A 694 0.48 34.74 -14.21
CA SER A 694 1.61 34.90 -15.12
C SER A 694 2.70 35.72 -14.44
N GLU A 695 3.92 35.60 -14.96
CA GLU A 695 5.09 36.34 -14.49
C GLU A 695 4.81 37.87 -14.45
N ASP A 696 4.23 38.42 -15.51
CA ASP A 696 3.96 39.85 -15.61
C ASP A 696 2.84 40.32 -14.66
N GLN A 697 1.83 39.47 -14.38
CA GLN A 697 0.81 39.80 -13.38
C GLN A 697 1.39 39.76 -11.95
N ALA A 698 2.33 38.85 -11.68
CA ALA A 698 3.05 38.81 -10.42
C ALA A 698 3.99 40.01 -10.25
N LYS A 699 4.77 40.38 -11.29
CA LYS A 699 5.57 41.63 -11.34
C LYS A 699 4.69 42.85 -11.09
N LEU A 700 3.63 43.04 -11.89
CA LEU A 700 2.73 44.18 -11.83
C LEU A 700 2.17 44.40 -10.41
N ARG A 701 1.62 43.34 -9.80
CA ARG A 701 1.07 43.43 -8.44
C ARG A 701 2.14 43.69 -7.38
N THR A 702 3.34 43.12 -7.53
CA THR A 702 4.47 43.38 -6.62
C THR A 702 4.90 44.84 -6.70
N LEU A 703 5.04 45.37 -7.92
CA LEU A 703 5.47 46.73 -8.20
C LEU A 703 4.40 47.76 -7.81
N GLN A 704 3.12 47.51 -8.09
CA GLN A 704 2.01 48.39 -7.67
C GLN A 704 1.94 48.48 -6.14
N LYS A 705 2.16 47.37 -5.43
CA LYS A 705 2.18 47.30 -3.96
C LYS A 705 3.41 48.00 -3.37
N ALA A 706 4.59 47.85 -3.98
CA ALA A 706 5.79 48.59 -3.62
C ALA A 706 5.61 50.10 -3.84
N LEU A 707 5.10 50.51 -5.00
CA LEU A 707 4.82 51.90 -5.35
C LEU A 707 3.82 52.53 -4.38
N HIS A 708 2.69 51.87 -4.12
CA HIS A 708 1.67 52.38 -3.20
C HIS A 708 2.18 52.60 -1.77
N LEU A 709 3.07 51.72 -1.27
CA LEU A 709 3.58 51.78 0.10
C LEU A 709 4.83 52.66 0.25
N LEU A 710 5.65 52.83 -0.80
CA LEU A 710 6.83 53.71 -0.78
C LEU A 710 6.50 55.16 -1.15
N SER A 711 5.50 55.41 -2.01
CA SER A 711 5.17 56.77 -2.48
C SER A 711 4.94 57.78 -1.35
N PRO A 712 4.19 57.47 -0.27
CA PRO A 712 4.00 58.42 0.83
C PRO A 712 5.28 58.77 1.59
N LEU A 713 6.23 57.83 1.71
CA LEU A 713 7.52 58.05 2.39
C LEU A 713 8.41 59.04 1.64
N PHE A 714 8.25 59.14 0.31
CA PHE A 714 8.97 60.10 -0.54
C PHE A 714 8.12 61.33 -0.91
N GLY A 715 7.00 61.58 -0.21
CA GLY A 715 6.18 62.77 -0.38
C GLY A 715 5.14 62.73 -1.50
N TYR A 716 4.86 61.56 -2.08
CA TYR A 716 3.84 61.37 -3.14
C TYR A 716 2.57 60.76 -2.53
N PRO A 717 1.50 61.55 -2.25
CA PRO A 717 0.31 61.05 -1.57
C PRO A 717 -0.56 60.14 -2.45
N SER A 718 -0.45 60.27 -3.77
CA SER A 718 -1.05 59.37 -4.75
C SER A 718 -0.29 59.46 -6.08
N LEU A 719 -0.29 58.38 -6.85
CA LEU A 719 0.27 58.30 -8.20
C LEU A 719 -0.72 57.58 -9.13
N PRO A 720 -0.71 57.86 -10.44
CA PRO A 720 -1.55 57.15 -11.38
C PRO A 720 -1.14 55.68 -11.46
N GLY A 721 -2.08 54.79 -11.16
CA GLY A 721 -1.92 53.36 -11.43
C GLY A 721 -1.74 53.15 -12.92
N ALA A 722 -0.73 52.36 -13.29
CA ALA A 722 -0.49 51.93 -14.66
C ALA A 722 -0.77 50.42 -14.78
N ASP A 723 -1.18 50.01 -15.99
CA ASP A 723 -1.62 48.65 -16.30
C ASP A 723 -0.47 47.73 -16.74
N SER A 724 0.70 48.29 -17.10
CA SER A 724 1.91 47.52 -17.40
C SER A 724 2.91 47.51 -16.23
N ALA A 725 3.61 46.38 -16.05
CA ALA A 725 4.62 46.26 -14.98
C ALA A 725 5.79 47.25 -15.20
N GLU A 726 6.16 47.49 -16.45
CA GLU A 726 7.30 48.30 -16.83
C GLU A 726 7.08 49.80 -16.55
N GLU A 727 5.88 50.33 -16.79
CA GLU A 727 5.51 51.69 -16.37
C GLU A 727 5.59 51.86 -14.86
N VAL A 728 5.04 50.91 -14.08
CA VAL A 728 5.07 50.96 -12.61
C VAL A 728 6.51 50.85 -12.09
N GLN A 729 7.36 50.02 -12.70
CA GLN A 729 8.79 49.94 -12.36
C GLN A 729 9.52 51.25 -12.67
N ASN A 730 9.21 51.90 -13.79
CA ASN A 730 9.82 53.17 -14.17
C ASN A 730 9.36 54.34 -13.30
N GLN A 731 8.09 54.37 -12.85
CA GLN A 731 7.64 55.28 -11.80
C GLN A 731 8.42 55.05 -10.49
N LEU A 732 8.56 53.78 -10.07
CA LEU A 732 9.26 53.41 -8.83
C LEU A 732 10.75 53.81 -8.86
N ARG A 733 11.44 53.54 -9.98
CA ARG A 733 12.80 54.02 -10.27
C ARG A 733 12.92 55.54 -10.17
N SER A 734 12.00 56.28 -10.78
CA SER A 734 12.04 57.76 -10.78
C SER A 734 11.95 58.36 -9.37
N ILE A 735 11.16 57.75 -8.49
CA ILE A 735 11.03 58.16 -7.08
C ILE A 735 12.30 57.84 -6.29
N LEU A 736 12.78 56.59 -6.39
CA LEU A 736 13.97 56.12 -5.68
C LEU A 736 15.23 56.89 -6.11
N ASN A 737 15.43 57.07 -7.41
CA ASN A 737 16.59 57.80 -7.95
C ASN A 737 16.55 59.29 -7.56
N ARG A 738 15.37 59.93 -7.52
CA ARG A 738 15.22 61.31 -7.01
C ARG A 738 15.53 61.42 -5.51
N ALA A 739 15.32 60.36 -4.74
CA ALA A 739 15.66 60.26 -3.33
C ALA A 739 17.07 59.69 -3.06
N GLY A 740 17.91 59.52 -4.09
CA GLY A 740 19.28 58.97 -3.96
C GLY A 740 19.34 57.50 -3.53
N GLN A 741 18.25 56.76 -3.68
CA GLN A 741 18.14 55.35 -3.28
C GLN A 741 18.57 54.40 -4.41
N ARG A 742 18.81 53.13 -4.05
CA ARG A 742 19.14 52.07 -5.03
C ARG A 742 17.91 51.69 -5.87
N GLU A 743 18.15 51.21 -7.09
CA GLU A 743 17.09 50.67 -7.95
C GLU A 743 16.39 49.44 -7.33
N PRO A 744 15.09 49.23 -7.63
CA PRO A 744 14.34 48.09 -7.13
C PRO A 744 14.77 46.80 -7.85
N VAL A 745 15.31 45.85 -7.09
CA VAL A 745 15.59 44.48 -7.58
C VAL A 745 14.29 43.68 -7.60
N ILE A 746 13.99 43.06 -8.75
CA ILE A 746 12.88 42.12 -8.90
C ILE A 746 13.48 40.71 -8.90
N ASP A 747 12.93 39.84 -8.05
CA ASP A 747 13.22 38.41 -7.99
C ASP A 747 11.95 37.64 -8.37
N LEU A 748 12.11 36.49 -9.01
CA LEU A 748 11.02 35.72 -9.62
C LEU A 748 11.14 34.25 -9.20
N LYS A 749 10.14 33.79 -8.45
CA LYS A 749 10.02 32.41 -8.02
C LYS A 749 8.74 31.81 -8.56
N SER A 750 8.87 30.84 -9.46
CA SER A 750 7.77 29.96 -9.87
C SER A 750 7.49 28.97 -8.74
N GLU A 751 6.26 28.94 -8.24
CA GLU A 751 5.80 27.92 -7.29
C GLU A 751 4.69 27.10 -7.96
N GLU A 752 4.83 25.78 -7.91
CA GLU A 752 4.01 24.78 -8.58
C GLU A 752 2.95 24.20 -7.67
N ARG A 753 1.83 23.74 -8.25
CA ARG A 753 0.77 23.08 -7.50
C ARG A 753 0.09 21.97 -8.30
N ALA A 754 0.25 20.74 -7.83
CA ALA A 754 -0.33 19.56 -8.45
C ALA A 754 -1.77 19.34 -7.95
N SER A 755 -2.65 18.94 -8.85
CA SER A 755 -4.02 18.52 -8.53
C SER A 755 -4.44 17.31 -9.36
N ILE A 756 -5.39 16.56 -8.83
CA ILE A 756 -6.06 15.46 -9.52
C ILE A 756 -7.56 15.52 -9.22
N GLN A 757 -8.37 15.15 -10.20
CA GLN A 757 -9.80 14.96 -10.04
C GLN A 757 -10.13 13.51 -10.35
N LEU A 758 -10.76 12.84 -9.40
CA LEU A 758 -11.24 11.47 -9.49
C LEU A 758 -12.77 11.46 -9.40
N SER A 759 -13.41 10.36 -9.78
CA SER A 759 -14.87 10.20 -9.64
C SER A 759 -15.19 8.84 -9.02
N PHE A 760 -15.99 8.85 -7.96
CA PHE A 760 -16.63 7.67 -7.41
C PHE A 760 -18.02 7.56 -8.02
N CYS A 761 -18.33 6.41 -8.63
CA CYS A 761 -19.63 6.10 -9.20
C CYS A 761 -20.21 4.90 -8.45
N ASP A 762 -21.34 5.12 -7.79
CA ASP A 762 -22.13 4.19 -6.97
C ASP A 762 -21.29 3.32 -6.03
N TYR A 763 -20.26 3.95 -5.47
CA TYR A 763 -19.25 3.30 -4.66
C TYR A 763 -19.78 3.00 -3.26
N THR A 764 -19.66 1.75 -2.83
CA THR A 764 -20.27 1.26 -1.59
C THR A 764 -19.20 0.95 -0.53
N LEU A 765 -19.14 1.79 0.51
CA LEU A 765 -18.39 1.49 1.73
C LEU A 765 -19.21 0.54 2.62
N LYS A 766 -18.54 -0.44 3.24
CA LYS A 766 -19.12 -1.33 4.26
C LYS A 766 -18.44 -1.13 5.60
N CYS A 767 -19.19 -1.32 6.69
CA CYS A 767 -18.67 -1.34 8.05
C CYS A 767 -19.20 -2.54 8.84
N THR A 768 -18.28 -3.31 9.41
CA THR A 768 -18.55 -4.61 10.05
C THR A 768 -18.29 -4.62 11.57
N CYS A 769 -17.74 -3.53 12.11
CA CYS A 769 -16.89 -3.55 13.30
C CYS A 769 -17.36 -2.65 14.46
N GLN A 770 -18.66 -2.35 14.57
CA GLN A 770 -19.19 -1.36 15.52
C GLN A 770 -20.21 -1.93 16.51
N SER A 771 -20.35 -1.29 17.68
CA SER A 771 -21.18 -1.78 18.79
C SER A 771 -22.70 -1.73 18.54
N ASN A 772 -23.14 -0.96 17.53
CA ASN A 772 -24.53 -0.88 17.08
C ASN A 772 -24.62 -0.20 15.70
N LYS A 773 -25.74 -0.40 15.01
CA LYS A 773 -26.00 0.14 13.67
C LYS A 773 -25.91 1.68 13.56
N LYS A 774 -26.21 2.43 14.63
CA LYS A 774 -26.06 3.90 14.67
C LYS A 774 -24.58 4.30 14.71
N ALA A 775 -23.75 3.55 15.43
CA ALA A 775 -22.29 3.72 15.41
C ALA A 775 -21.69 3.32 14.05
N ALA A 776 -22.15 2.23 13.43
CA ALA A 776 -21.74 1.85 12.08
C ALA A 776 -22.01 2.96 11.05
N LYS A 777 -23.21 3.54 11.05
CA LYS A 777 -23.57 4.66 10.14
C LYS A 777 -22.84 5.97 10.48
N LYS A 778 -22.50 6.23 11.76
CA LYS A 778 -21.61 7.34 12.16
C LYS A 778 -20.20 7.15 11.58
N HIS A 779 -19.61 5.98 11.75
CA HIS A 779 -18.27 5.65 11.25
C HIS A 779 -18.17 5.70 9.72
N LEU A 780 -19.20 5.22 9.01
CA LEU A 780 -19.31 5.40 7.56
C LEU A 780 -19.40 6.87 7.15
N SER A 781 -20.11 7.71 7.92
CA SER A 781 -20.16 9.17 7.67
C SER A 781 -18.79 9.83 7.88
N GLU A 782 -18.05 9.44 8.92
CA GLU A 782 -16.68 9.90 9.18
C GLU A 782 -15.72 9.52 8.04
N ARG A 783 -15.84 8.28 7.52
CA ARG A 783 -15.04 7.80 6.39
C ARG A 783 -15.35 8.56 5.09
N ILE A 784 -16.62 8.86 4.80
CA ILE A 784 -17.00 9.68 3.65
C ILE A 784 -16.43 11.11 3.77
N LEU A 785 -16.58 11.76 4.94
CA LEU A 785 -16.03 13.11 5.15
C LEU A 785 -14.50 13.15 5.07
N GLY A 786 -13.83 12.15 5.64
CA GLY A 786 -12.37 12.00 5.59
C GLY A 786 -11.83 11.78 4.17
N LEU A 787 -12.49 10.94 3.38
CA LEU A 787 -12.18 10.73 1.96
C LEU A 787 -12.33 12.03 1.15
N LEU A 788 -13.39 12.80 1.42
CA LEU A 788 -13.66 14.09 0.78
C LEU A 788 -12.76 15.24 1.28
N GLY A 789 -11.91 15.00 2.30
CA GLY A 789 -11.03 16.00 2.88
C GLY A 789 -11.74 17.06 3.75
N VAL A 790 -12.97 16.77 4.20
CA VAL A 790 -13.75 17.68 5.05
C VAL A 790 -13.25 17.57 6.49
N LYS A 791 -12.71 18.68 7.03
CA LYS A 791 -12.30 18.74 8.44
C LYS A 791 -13.53 18.69 9.34
N THR A 792 -13.66 17.60 10.10
CA THR A 792 -14.67 17.45 11.15
C THR A 792 -14.16 18.08 12.44
N GLU A 793 -14.63 19.28 12.76
CA GLU A 793 -14.42 19.87 14.09
C GLU A 793 -15.18 19.06 15.16
N ALA A 794 -14.69 19.08 16.40
CA ALA A 794 -15.04 18.09 17.42
C ALA A 794 -16.44 18.24 18.04
N ASP A 795 -17.23 19.24 17.62
CA ASP A 795 -18.42 19.69 18.33
C ASP A 795 -19.75 19.31 17.64
N ASN A 796 -20.50 18.45 18.32
CA ASN A 796 -21.97 18.38 18.40
C ASN A 796 -22.84 18.23 17.12
N ALA A 797 -22.33 18.42 15.91
CA ALA A 797 -23.07 18.18 14.68
C ALA A 797 -23.22 16.66 14.41
N PRO A 798 -24.41 16.16 14.04
CA PRO A 798 -24.55 14.78 13.56
C PRO A 798 -23.80 14.64 12.23
N LEU A 799 -22.69 13.89 12.21
CA LEU A 799 -21.78 13.77 11.06
C LEU A 799 -22.48 13.34 9.75
N ARG A 800 -23.58 12.58 9.84
CA ARG A 800 -24.43 12.28 8.69
C ARG A 800 -25.02 13.55 8.05
N ASN A 801 -25.49 14.51 8.85
CA ASN A 801 -26.01 15.78 8.35
C ASN A 801 -24.90 16.57 7.62
N SER A 802 -23.66 16.50 8.10
CA SER A 802 -22.50 17.12 7.44
C SER A 802 -22.19 16.47 6.09
N VAL A 803 -22.36 15.15 5.96
CA VAL A 803 -22.33 14.44 4.67
C VAL A 803 -23.47 14.93 3.76
N ASP A 804 -24.71 14.86 4.24
CA ASP A 804 -25.90 15.22 3.45
C ASP A 804 -25.87 16.70 3.02
N GLU A 805 -25.33 17.61 3.85
CA GLU A 805 -25.07 19.00 3.48
C GLU A 805 -23.96 19.16 2.44
N TRP A 806 -22.86 18.40 2.53
CA TRP A 806 -21.77 18.48 1.55
C TRP A 806 -22.29 18.07 0.16
N PHE A 807 -23.00 16.95 0.06
CA PHE A 807 -23.58 16.49 -1.20
C PHE A 807 -24.61 17.50 -1.75
N LYS A 808 -25.47 18.08 -0.90
CA LYS A 808 -26.37 19.18 -1.30
C LYS A 808 -25.62 20.40 -1.84
N LYS A 809 -24.53 20.82 -1.18
CA LYS A 809 -23.70 21.97 -1.60
C LYS A 809 -22.99 21.74 -2.94
N GLN A 810 -22.78 20.47 -3.35
CA GLN A 810 -22.24 20.10 -4.66
C GLN A 810 -23.32 19.76 -5.71
N ASN A 811 -24.62 19.88 -5.38
CA ASN A 811 -25.76 19.43 -6.20
C ASN A 811 -25.72 17.93 -6.56
N LEU A 812 -25.25 17.08 -5.63
CA LEU A 812 -25.12 15.63 -5.80
C LEU A 812 -26.23 14.85 -5.07
N PRO A 813 -26.57 13.62 -5.51
CA PRO A 813 -27.47 12.74 -4.77
C PRO A 813 -26.89 12.37 -3.40
N GLN A 814 -27.72 12.40 -2.36
CA GLN A 814 -27.29 12.08 -0.99
C GLN A 814 -26.94 10.60 -0.82
N PRO A 815 -25.90 10.23 -0.04
CA PRO A 815 -25.52 8.84 0.17
C PRO A 815 -26.62 7.96 0.79
N VAL A 816 -26.79 6.76 0.25
CA VAL A 816 -27.79 5.79 0.69
C VAL A 816 -27.19 4.91 1.78
N PHE A 817 -27.75 4.97 3.00
CA PHE A 817 -27.24 4.25 4.18
C PHE A 817 -28.13 3.08 4.60
N GLU A 818 -27.76 1.87 4.21
CA GLU A 818 -28.50 0.64 4.48
C GLU A 818 -27.89 -0.13 5.66
N ASP A 819 -28.71 -0.99 6.28
CA ASP A 819 -28.21 -2.02 7.19
C ASP A 819 -27.73 -3.23 6.37
N THR A 820 -26.83 -4.04 6.91
CA THR A 820 -26.45 -5.33 6.29
C THR A 820 -26.99 -6.51 7.12
N GLU A 821 -26.83 -7.74 6.62
CA GLU A 821 -27.34 -8.95 7.29
C GLU A 821 -26.58 -9.28 8.59
N GLU A 822 -25.33 -8.85 8.70
CA GLU A 822 -24.57 -8.94 9.96
C GLU A 822 -25.25 -8.05 11.01
N ALA A 823 -25.54 -8.60 12.19
CA ALA A 823 -26.46 -8.01 13.18
C ALA A 823 -26.16 -6.55 13.61
N LEU A 824 -24.91 -6.08 13.45
CA LEU A 824 -24.46 -4.73 13.80
C LEU A 824 -23.90 -3.94 12.59
N GLY A 825 -23.91 -4.53 11.38
CA GLY A 825 -23.30 -3.98 10.18
C GLY A 825 -24.13 -2.95 9.44
N ALA A 826 -23.46 -2.16 8.59
CA ALA A 826 -24.08 -1.18 7.70
C ALA A 826 -23.25 -0.98 6.42
N LYS A 827 -23.92 -0.48 5.36
CA LYS A 827 -23.28 -0.03 4.11
C LYS A 827 -23.73 1.39 3.74
N ALA A 828 -22.88 2.10 3.01
CA ALA A 828 -23.15 3.44 2.50
C ALA A 828 -22.69 3.56 1.04
N THR A 829 -23.64 3.85 0.14
CA THR A 829 -23.41 3.96 -1.31
C THR A 829 -23.51 5.41 -1.77
N PHE A 830 -22.54 5.89 -2.56
CA PHE A 830 -22.51 7.29 -3.02
C PHE A 830 -21.82 7.47 -4.38
N SER A 831 -22.18 8.56 -5.06
CA SER A 831 -21.55 9.03 -6.30
C SER A 831 -21.02 10.46 -6.09
N ALA A 832 -19.72 10.67 -6.22
CA ALA A 832 -19.08 11.98 -5.96
C ALA A 832 -17.74 12.17 -6.70
N PRO A 833 -17.45 13.37 -7.24
CA PRO A 833 -16.10 13.75 -7.65
C PRO A 833 -15.23 14.05 -6.42
N LEU A 834 -14.00 13.54 -6.44
CA LEU A 834 -12.96 13.85 -5.45
C LEU A 834 -11.86 14.66 -6.12
N THR A 835 -11.86 15.97 -5.87
CA THR A 835 -10.73 16.85 -6.22
C THR A 835 -9.74 16.89 -5.07
N CYS A 836 -8.48 16.55 -5.36
CA CYS A 836 -7.37 16.55 -4.42
C CYS A 836 -6.24 17.43 -4.97
N CYS A 837 -5.63 18.26 -4.13
CA CYS A 837 -4.57 19.19 -4.51
C CYS A 837 -3.43 19.12 -3.49
N SER A 838 -2.19 19.42 -3.91
CA SER A 838 -1.07 19.50 -2.98
C SER A 838 -1.33 20.58 -1.90
N PRO A 839 -0.98 20.30 -0.64
CA PRO A 839 -1.09 21.25 0.47
C PRO A 839 -0.01 22.34 0.37
N GLY A 840 -0.38 23.47 -0.26
CA GLY A 840 0.51 24.59 -0.52
C GLY A 840 0.86 24.77 -1.99
N TRP A 841 1.81 25.65 -2.24
CA TRP A 841 2.54 25.83 -3.50
C TRP A 841 4.02 25.46 -3.23
N GLU A 842 4.72 24.94 -4.23
CA GLU A 842 6.01 24.26 -4.03
C GLU A 842 7.07 24.69 -5.04
N ASP A 843 8.34 24.74 -4.61
CA ASP A 843 9.48 25.17 -5.43
C ASP A 843 9.79 24.27 -6.64
N SER A 844 9.06 23.16 -6.83
CA SER A 844 9.13 22.32 -8.03
C SER A 844 7.88 21.46 -8.23
N TRP A 845 7.62 21.07 -9.48
CA TRP A 845 6.52 20.18 -9.85
C TRP A 845 6.59 18.81 -9.15
N GLU A 846 7.79 18.24 -9.00
CA GLU A 846 7.96 16.95 -8.31
C GLU A 846 7.73 17.04 -6.80
N ALA A 847 8.05 18.18 -6.16
CA ALA A 847 7.66 18.42 -4.76
C ALA A 847 6.13 18.53 -4.62
N ALA A 848 5.46 19.25 -5.52
CA ALA A 848 4.01 19.36 -5.56
C ALA A 848 3.33 17.99 -5.76
N LYS A 849 3.81 17.21 -6.73
CA LYS A 849 3.35 15.84 -7.05
C LYS A 849 3.59 14.86 -5.90
N SER A 850 4.73 14.95 -5.21
CA SER A 850 5.02 14.14 -4.02
C SER A 850 4.05 14.46 -2.86
N LYS A 851 3.80 15.74 -2.57
CA LYS A 851 2.84 16.17 -1.55
C LYS A 851 1.39 15.87 -1.92
N LEU A 852 1.02 15.91 -3.20
CA LEU A 852 -0.28 15.42 -3.68
C LEU A 852 -0.45 13.92 -3.41
N LEU A 853 0.60 13.11 -3.66
CA LEU A 853 0.57 11.67 -3.36
C LEU A 853 0.43 11.38 -1.86
N GLN A 854 1.01 12.21 -0.99
CA GLN A 854 0.83 12.11 0.47
C GLN A 854 -0.62 12.43 0.89
N GLU A 855 -1.22 13.51 0.37
CA GLU A 855 -2.63 13.87 0.62
C GLU A 855 -3.60 12.80 0.09
N LEU A 856 -3.34 12.22 -1.08
CA LEU A 856 -4.12 11.09 -1.61
C LEU A 856 -4.04 9.86 -0.69
N LYS A 857 -2.86 9.47 -0.21
CA LYS A 857 -2.70 8.38 0.78
C LYS A 857 -3.47 8.68 2.08
N LEU A 858 -3.43 9.92 2.57
CA LEU A 858 -4.14 10.35 3.76
C LEU A 858 -5.67 10.27 3.62
N ARG A 859 -6.21 10.56 2.44
CA ARG A 859 -7.66 10.42 2.15
C ARG A 859 -8.07 8.98 1.85
N PHE A 860 -7.23 8.21 1.16
CA PHE A 860 -7.58 6.85 0.73
C PHE A 860 -7.59 5.84 1.88
N ARG A 861 -6.91 6.10 3.01
CA ARG A 861 -7.02 5.27 4.23
C ARG A 861 -8.47 5.11 4.73
N PHE A 862 -9.36 6.06 4.42
CA PHE A 862 -10.77 6.02 4.81
C PHE A 862 -11.60 5.03 3.96
N LEU A 863 -11.05 4.50 2.86
CA LEU A 863 -11.68 3.43 2.08
C LEU A 863 -11.68 2.10 2.85
N ASP A 864 -10.68 1.83 3.71
CA ASP A 864 -10.57 0.61 4.52
C ASP A 864 -11.40 0.64 5.82
N ASP A 865 -12.02 -0.49 6.16
CA ASP A 865 -12.77 -0.71 7.42
C ASP A 865 -11.87 -1.03 8.63
N LYS A 866 -10.55 -0.76 8.53
CA LYS A 866 -9.52 -1.18 9.50
C LYS A 866 -8.47 -0.11 9.84
N ASN A 867 -8.52 1.06 9.21
CA ASN A 867 -7.46 2.08 9.24
C ASN A 867 -7.83 3.38 9.98
N ASN A 868 -8.91 3.37 10.80
CA ASN A 868 -9.26 4.44 11.76
C ASN A 868 -9.78 3.80 13.06
#